data_AF-A0A3D4ALG9-F1
#
_entry.id   AF-A0A3D4ALG9-F1
#
_cell.length_a   1.000
_cell.length_b   1.000
_cell.length_c   1.000
_cell.angle_alpha   90.00
_cell.angle_beta   90.00
_cell.angle_gamma   90.00
#
_symmetry.space_group_name_H-M   'P 1'
#
loop_
_entity.id
_entity.type
_entity.pdbx_description
1 polymer ?
#
loop_
_entity_poly.entity_id
_entity_poly.type
_entity_poly.pdbx_seq_one_letter_code
_entity_poly.pdbx_strand_id
1 'polypeptide(L)'
;MKKKLSLILSMLSIMFGLSSPVDMPPAEAKVQNTVQGTILFVPHDNRPTSCEQSTEALELAGYNVIMPPKDMLGGLRNTADTNELWGWVNKNISKADVAVVSTDSLIYGGLVASRNHNNSEEVLLYRTNKFKQLKKSNKKLKIFAFGSLMRTPQNGAAAGAEEPEYYQKYGDKIFRVSALNDQKETRKLTELEKEEREGLMNSIPSGVYKDYFGRRTKNINVTKNLMNLAQNGILNFLVIGKDDNAPFCATHQEARELNNFAKKQGLSRDKFMVATGIDEFAMLLLARAANTIDHKQYTVNVQYNTGVGKDTIPKFSDEKLFKSIRDELTMAGAKETNKPNADLFLLVNTDPKGRTTDGYPEPNDPDPMYNDGKPRIGTQYFLDMVKENIAKKRNVALADVCFANGSDKALMNLLSDNKLLFRLRSYSGWNTPTNSTGFALGQGLVNLKNSQEDCNRMLVKRYLDDWGYQANAREKLMWSLPDSKYYFNLAEYEKYAEDLVTKELREFAAWHLSEYPNATDIKVTFPWHITFIGGITINENIPKKKLIFNGRWNIENNQATCGNGATYVTARFTGTSIAAKMDDRNCWWRYEIDGKPYNRIKFRNELTTLAENLPKGEHKIKLVRSTEGEAGLSTFKGFVLDEGAEILSPDEPKRLKLEFVGDSITAGAFNDGPHDVLSYHDVENNDMSYGPQLARMLDADYSVLAKSGEGLVHNYSEEWPYNQVHTADRYPWTYYSFNWNDHHLNWDFSNNKTDAVFISIGANDFLFEPRPTEDEFIKEYIHLIKVVRKNNPTAAIICLEPVPTVIGPDAANWTEIAVTKLKNNGDKDLYYIPLNKDTPLLNDSDYVGDGVHPTQEGSRKIAEYLKNKVEAILKK
;
A
#
# COMPACT_ATOMS: atom_id res chain seq x y z
N MET A 1 -16.84 -43.97 -61.38
CA MET A 1 -17.54 -45.22 -60.92
C MET A 1 -17.89 -44.99 -59.44
N LYS A 2 -19.17 -44.95 -59.02
CA LYS A 2 -20.04 -46.10 -58.63
C LYS A 2 -19.37 -46.94 -57.53
N LYS A 3 -19.88 -47.12 -56.29
CA LYS A 3 -21.20 -46.93 -55.62
C LYS A 3 -20.96 -46.45 -54.15
N LYS A 4 -21.76 -45.56 -53.51
CA LYS A 4 -23.14 -45.68 -52.95
C LYS A 4 -23.33 -46.80 -51.89
N LEU A 5 -24.14 -46.70 -50.81
CA LEU A 5 -24.77 -45.59 -50.02
C LEU A 5 -25.66 -46.24 -48.90
N SER A 6 -25.95 -45.53 -47.79
CA SER A 6 -27.05 -45.80 -46.80
C SER A 6 -26.94 -47.07 -45.92
N LEU A 7 -27.58 -47.25 -44.75
CA LEU A 7 -28.76 -46.67 -44.03
C LEU A 7 -28.35 -46.63 -42.51
N ILE A 8 -28.57 -45.64 -41.63
CA ILE A 8 -29.78 -44.95 -41.10
C ILE A 8 -30.71 -45.82 -40.20
N LEU A 9 -30.81 -45.39 -38.91
CA LEU A 9 -31.72 -45.84 -37.81
C LEU A 9 -31.55 -47.31 -37.32
N SER A 10 -31.78 -47.68 -36.05
CA SER A 10 -32.15 -46.94 -34.82
C SER A 10 -32.02 -47.82 -33.57
N MET A 11 -31.58 -47.27 -32.43
CA MET A 11 -32.15 -47.59 -31.10
C MET A 11 -31.76 -46.54 -30.05
N LEU A 12 -32.73 -46.08 -29.27
CA LEU A 12 -32.52 -45.22 -28.10
C LEU A 12 -32.01 -46.05 -26.92
N SER A 13 -31.11 -45.49 -26.10
CA SER A 13 -31.39 -45.13 -24.68
C SER A 13 -30.10 -44.90 -23.87
N ILE A 14 -30.22 -44.07 -22.82
CA ILE A 14 -29.27 -43.83 -21.70
C ILE A 14 -28.21 -42.72 -21.95
N MET A 15 -28.46 -41.61 -21.23
CA MET A 15 -27.65 -40.38 -21.00
C MET A 15 -26.39 -40.71 -20.17
N PHE A 16 -25.30 -39.94 -20.05
CA PHE A 16 -24.90 -38.56 -20.40
C PHE A 16 -23.44 -38.61 -20.94
N GLY A 17 -22.82 -37.57 -21.52
CA GLY A 17 -23.27 -36.22 -21.86
C GLY A 17 -22.18 -35.16 -21.63
N LEU A 18 -21.49 -34.72 -22.70
CA LEU A 18 -20.49 -33.64 -22.73
C LEU A 18 -20.78 -32.71 -23.92
N SER A 19 -20.71 -31.40 -23.70
CA SER A 19 -21.06 -30.36 -24.68
C SER A 19 -19.89 -29.93 -25.56
N SER A 20 -20.21 -29.58 -26.81
CA SER A 20 -19.33 -29.09 -27.88
C SER A 20 -18.66 -27.73 -27.55
N PRO A 21 -17.67 -27.26 -28.35
CA PRO A 21 -16.81 -26.14 -27.96
C PRO A 21 -17.54 -24.79 -28.03
N VAL A 22 -17.18 -23.89 -27.11
CA VAL A 22 -17.65 -22.49 -27.08
C VAL A 22 -16.68 -21.62 -27.88
N ASP A 23 -17.23 -20.63 -28.58
CA ASP A 23 -16.51 -19.70 -29.46
C ASP A 23 -15.34 -18.98 -28.76
N MET A 24 -14.25 -18.77 -29.50
CA MET A 24 -13.15 -17.93 -29.06
C MET A 24 -13.60 -16.46 -28.94
N PRO A 25 -13.22 -15.73 -27.87
CA PRO A 25 -13.45 -14.29 -27.81
C PRO A 25 -12.63 -13.56 -28.89
N PRO A 26 -13.09 -12.41 -29.40
CA PRO A 26 -12.37 -11.65 -30.42
C PRO A 26 -11.05 -11.10 -29.86
N ALA A 27 -10.06 -10.96 -30.75
CA ALA A 27 -8.73 -10.47 -30.42
C ALA A 27 -8.76 -9.14 -29.66
N GLU A 28 -7.93 -9.04 -28.63
CA GLU A 28 -7.85 -7.85 -27.78
C GLU A 28 -7.45 -6.61 -28.59
N ALA A 29 -8.32 -5.60 -28.55
CA ALA A 29 -8.08 -4.34 -29.22
C ALA A 29 -6.93 -3.58 -28.51
N LYS A 30 -6.04 -2.97 -29.30
CA LYS A 30 -5.00 -2.06 -28.78
C LYS A 30 -5.64 -1.00 -27.88
N VAL A 31 -5.25 -0.98 -26.61
CA VAL A 31 -5.69 0.05 -25.67
C VAL A 31 -5.03 1.39 -26.04
N GLN A 32 -5.75 2.19 -26.81
CA GLN A 32 -5.58 3.64 -26.75
C GLN A 32 -6.09 4.09 -25.38
N ASN A 33 -5.28 4.83 -24.62
CA ASN A 33 -5.75 5.50 -23.41
C ASN A 33 -6.73 6.62 -23.77
N THR A 34 -7.99 6.25 -24.01
CA THR A 34 -9.11 7.18 -24.13
C THR A 34 -9.48 7.68 -22.74
N VAL A 35 -9.18 8.96 -22.46
CA VAL A 35 -9.62 9.65 -21.24
C VAL A 35 -11.13 9.48 -21.09
N GLN A 36 -11.59 8.98 -19.94
CA GLN A 36 -13.02 8.68 -19.72
C GLN A 36 -13.89 9.94 -19.64
N GLY A 37 -13.29 11.04 -19.16
CA GLY A 37 -13.88 12.38 -19.11
C GLY A 37 -12.97 13.34 -18.36
N THR A 38 -13.24 14.64 -18.47
CA THR A 38 -12.48 15.69 -17.78
C THR A 38 -13.34 16.36 -16.71
N ILE A 39 -12.80 16.45 -15.49
CA ILE A 39 -13.44 17.10 -14.35
C ILE A 39 -12.62 18.33 -13.96
N LEU A 40 -13.22 19.52 -13.94
CA LEU A 40 -12.60 20.68 -13.32
C LEU A 40 -12.87 20.66 -11.82
N PHE A 41 -11.81 20.68 -11.01
CA PHE A 41 -11.89 20.67 -9.57
C PHE A 41 -11.31 21.96 -8.96
N VAL A 42 -12.02 22.57 -8.02
CA VAL A 42 -11.51 23.65 -7.17
C VAL A 42 -11.66 23.22 -5.70
N PRO A 43 -10.57 22.82 -5.03
CA PRO A 43 -10.54 22.51 -3.61
C PRO A 43 -10.99 23.67 -2.73
N HIS A 44 -11.37 23.38 -1.48
CA HIS A 44 -11.65 24.39 -0.44
C HIS A 44 -10.41 24.96 0.24
N ASP A 45 -9.27 24.25 0.18
CA ASP A 45 -7.95 24.73 0.61
C ASP A 45 -6.83 23.88 -0.01
N ASN A 46 -5.59 24.21 0.33
CA ASN A 46 -4.37 23.57 -0.17
C ASN A 46 -3.87 22.36 0.64
N ARG A 47 -4.68 21.73 1.51
CA ARG A 47 -4.27 20.49 2.21
C ARG A 47 -4.16 19.30 1.23
N PRO A 48 -3.28 18.32 1.48
CA PRO A 48 -3.22 17.08 0.70
C PRO A 48 -4.56 16.32 0.65
N THR A 49 -5.31 16.30 1.75
CA THR A 49 -6.66 15.71 1.85
C THR A 49 -7.65 16.37 0.89
N SER A 50 -7.69 17.71 0.88
CA SER A 50 -8.53 18.55 0.02
C SER A 50 -8.12 18.52 -1.46
N CYS A 51 -6.84 18.24 -1.74
CA CYS A 51 -6.24 18.24 -3.07
C CYS A 51 -5.96 16.81 -3.57
N GLU A 52 -4.70 16.37 -3.58
CA GLU A 52 -4.24 15.18 -4.30
C GLU A 52 -4.90 13.88 -3.79
N GLN A 53 -5.13 13.75 -2.49
CA GLN A 53 -5.77 12.55 -1.92
C GLN A 53 -7.25 12.43 -2.31
N SER A 54 -7.90 13.54 -2.70
CA SER A 54 -9.27 13.54 -3.24
C SER A 54 -9.31 13.27 -4.76
N THR A 55 -8.21 13.48 -5.51
CA THR A 55 -8.19 13.31 -6.98
C THR A 55 -7.49 12.04 -7.45
N GLU A 56 -6.51 11.51 -6.72
CA GLU A 56 -5.67 10.36 -7.14
C GLU A 56 -6.49 9.13 -7.56
N ALA A 57 -7.58 8.82 -6.85
CA ALA A 57 -8.47 7.71 -7.20
C ALA A 57 -9.12 7.87 -8.58
N LEU A 58 -9.45 9.10 -8.98
CA LEU A 58 -10.07 9.40 -10.27
C LEU A 58 -9.04 9.40 -11.40
N GLU A 59 -7.85 9.92 -11.13
CA GLU A 59 -6.73 9.92 -12.08
C GLU A 59 -6.33 8.48 -12.44
N LEU A 60 -6.19 7.61 -11.44
CA LEU A 60 -5.95 6.17 -11.63
C LEU A 60 -7.13 5.46 -12.34
N ALA A 61 -8.37 5.94 -12.16
CA ALA A 61 -9.54 5.43 -12.86
C ALA A 61 -9.65 5.89 -14.33
N GLY A 62 -8.71 6.70 -14.83
CA GLY A 62 -8.67 7.18 -16.21
C GLY A 62 -9.45 8.47 -16.47
N TYR A 63 -9.82 9.22 -15.42
CA TYR A 63 -10.34 10.59 -15.56
C TYR A 63 -9.21 11.62 -15.57
N ASN A 64 -9.39 12.69 -16.32
CA ASN A 64 -8.51 13.85 -16.28
C ASN A 64 -9.06 14.87 -15.28
N VAL A 65 -8.43 15.02 -14.11
CA VAL A 65 -8.83 16.03 -13.11
C VAL A 65 -7.96 17.28 -13.30
N ILE A 66 -8.57 18.40 -13.70
CA ILE A 66 -7.88 19.68 -13.83
C ILE A 66 -8.13 20.54 -12.60
N MET A 67 -7.06 20.85 -11.86
CA MET A 67 -7.06 21.58 -10.59
C MET A 67 -6.21 22.86 -10.71
N PRO A 68 -6.55 23.96 -10.01
CA PRO A 68 -5.68 25.13 -9.93
C PRO A 68 -4.33 24.77 -9.28
N PRO A 69 -3.23 25.45 -9.66
CA PRO A 69 -1.96 25.39 -8.93
C PRO A 69 -2.16 25.62 -7.43
N LYS A 70 -1.40 24.88 -6.61
CA LYS A 70 -1.62 24.75 -5.16
C LYS A 70 -1.33 26.04 -4.38
N ASP A 71 -0.49 26.89 -4.95
CA ASP A 71 -0.18 28.26 -4.52
C ASP A 71 -1.32 29.27 -4.80
N MET A 72 -2.21 28.97 -5.75
CA MET A 72 -3.45 29.74 -5.97
C MET A 72 -4.58 29.39 -4.98
N LEU A 73 -4.37 28.45 -4.06
CA LEU A 73 -5.36 28.00 -3.08
C LEU A 73 -5.05 28.53 -1.68
N GLY A 74 -6.11 28.86 -0.93
CA GLY A 74 -6.00 29.29 0.45
C GLY A 74 -5.53 28.15 1.36
N GLY A 75 -4.93 28.51 2.49
CA GLY A 75 -4.48 27.59 3.53
C GLY A 75 -4.68 28.22 4.91
N LEU A 76 -3.97 27.71 5.93
CA LEU A 76 -4.15 28.16 7.31
C LEU A 76 -3.89 29.66 7.52
N ARG A 77 -2.91 30.23 6.80
CA ARG A 77 -2.45 31.63 7.01
C ARG A 77 -2.45 32.48 5.73
N ASN A 78 -2.80 31.89 4.58
CA ASN A 78 -2.84 32.54 3.27
C ASN A 78 -4.26 32.49 2.69
N THR A 79 -4.72 33.62 2.16
CA THR A 79 -6.00 33.73 1.43
C THR A 79 -5.71 33.78 -0.07
N ALA A 80 -6.41 32.96 -0.86
CA ALA A 80 -6.28 32.99 -2.32
C ALA A 80 -6.83 34.28 -2.94
N ASP A 81 -6.19 34.79 -4.00
CA ASP A 81 -6.82 35.83 -4.81
C ASP A 81 -7.97 35.23 -5.63
N THR A 82 -9.18 35.51 -5.16
CA THR A 82 -10.43 35.15 -5.84
C THR A 82 -10.49 35.59 -7.31
N ASN A 83 -9.87 36.70 -7.71
CA ASN A 83 -9.89 37.16 -9.10
C ASN A 83 -9.01 36.29 -9.99
N GLU A 84 -7.80 35.93 -9.53
CA GLU A 84 -6.93 35.00 -10.25
C GLU A 84 -7.57 33.61 -10.32
N LEU A 85 -8.14 33.12 -9.22
CA LEU A 85 -8.81 31.82 -9.19
C LEU A 85 -10.03 31.77 -10.12
N TRP A 86 -10.87 32.82 -10.15
CA TRP A 86 -11.94 32.94 -11.16
C TRP A 86 -11.38 33.04 -12.58
N GLY A 87 -10.24 33.71 -12.79
CA GLY A 87 -9.54 33.76 -14.07
C GLY A 87 -9.09 32.38 -14.54
N TRP A 88 -8.47 31.59 -13.64
CA TRP A 88 -8.06 30.21 -13.89
C TRP A 88 -9.25 29.31 -14.24
N VAL A 89 -10.37 29.41 -13.49
CA VAL A 89 -11.60 28.66 -13.79
C VAL A 89 -12.10 29.01 -15.18
N ASN A 90 -12.28 30.30 -15.49
CA ASN A 90 -12.78 30.74 -16.80
C ASN A 90 -11.89 30.30 -17.97
N LYS A 91 -10.56 30.22 -17.77
CA LYS A 91 -9.59 29.74 -18.77
C LYS A 91 -9.66 28.23 -19.03
N ASN A 92 -10.07 27.43 -18.05
CA ASN A 92 -9.99 25.97 -18.11
C ASN A 92 -11.36 25.26 -18.20
N ILE A 93 -12.46 25.92 -17.84
CA ILE A 93 -13.79 25.31 -17.73
C ILE A 93 -14.31 24.69 -19.03
N SER A 94 -13.90 25.21 -20.19
CA SER A 94 -14.31 24.71 -21.52
C SER A 94 -13.72 23.33 -21.86
N LYS A 95 -12.76 22.85 -21.07
CA LYS A 95 -12.15 21.51 -21.20
C LYS A 95 -12.93 20.43 -20.44
N ALA A 96 -13.86 20.80 -19.56
CA ALA A 96 -14.46 19.89 -18.59
C ALA A 96 -15.92 19.51 -18.91
N ASP A 97 -16.25 18.25 -18.67
CA ASP A 97 -17.61 17.71 -18.78
C ASP A 97 -18.46 18.05 -17.55
N VAL A 98 -17.79 18.05 -16.38
CA VAL A 98 -18.36 18.35 -15.06
C VAL A 98 -17.38 19.24 -14.28
N ALA A 99 -17.89 20.16 -13.47
CA ALA A 99 -17.10 20.94 -12.52
C ALA A 99 -17.52 20.62 -11.07
N VAL A 100 -16.54 20.37 -10.21
CA VAL A 100 -16.68 20.25 -8.75
C VAL A 100 -15.96 21.43 -8.11
N VAL A 101 -16.65 22.28 -7.36
CA VAL A 101 -16.07 23.57 -6.94
C VAL A 101 -16.42 23.96 -5.51
N SER A 102 -15.41 24.34 -4.74
CA SER A 102 -15.60 25.01 -3.46
C SER A 102 -16.07 26.45 -3.69
N THR A 103 -17.21 26.81 -3.11
CA THR A 103 -17.68 28.19 -3.01
C THR A 103 -16.83 28.99 -2.02
N ASP A 104 -16.18 28.33 -1.06
CA ASP A 104 -15.36 29.00 -0.04
C ASP A 104 -14.10 29.59 -0.68
N SER A 105 -13.42 28.80 -1.52
CA SER A 105 -12.30 29.25 -2.36
C SER A 105 -12.72 30.34 -3.35
N LEU A 106 -13.82 30.16 -4.09
CA LEU A 106 -14.22 31.10 -5.15
C LEU A 106 -14.83 32.41 -4.63
N ILE A 107 -15.37 32.47 -3.41
CA ILE A 107 -16.03 33.66 -2.87
C ILE A 107 -15.18 34.36 -1.81
N TYR A 108 -14.50 33.61 -0.93
CA TYR A 108 -13.77 34.16 0.21
C TYR A 108 -12.26 34.01 0.09
N GLY A 109 -11.77 33.06 -0.70
CA GLY A 109 -10.35 32.75 -0.89
C GLY A 109 -9.86 31.53 -0.09
N GLY A 110 -10.77 30.69 0.41
CA GLY A 110 -10.49 29.40 1.04
C GLY A 110 -11.39 29.11 2.24
N LEU A 111 -11.34 27.89 2.77
CA LEU A 111 -12.12 27.44 3.94
C LEU A 111 -11.87 28.31 5.17
N VAL A 112 -10.61 28.51 5.56
CA VAL A 112 -10.24 29.38 6.70
C VAL A 112 -10.59 30.85 6.42
N ALA A 113 -10.44 31.30 5.17
CA ALA A 113 -10.77 32.67 4.77
C ALA A 113 -12.28 32.98 4.87
N SER A 114 -13.17 31.99 4.69
CA SER A 114 -14.63 32.16 4.85
C SER A 114 -15.03 32.55 6.28
N ARG A 115 -14.16 32.28 7.27
CA ARG A 115 -14.37 32.56 8.70
C ARG A 115 -13.69 33.84 9.19
N ASN A 116 -12.67 34.30 8.47
CA ASN A 116 -11.76 35.39 8.87
C ASN A 116 -11.87 36.67 8.02
N HIS A 117 -12.65 36.69 6.94
CA HIS A 117 -12.67 37.81 6.01
C HIS A 117 -13.35 39.09 6.52
N ASN A 118 -12.91 40.24 5.98
CA ASN A 118 -13.56 41.54 6.16
C ASN A 118 -14.27 42.08 4.90
N ASN A 119 -14.41 41.25 3.84
CA ASN A 119 -15.15 41.60 2.62
C ASN A 119 -16.57 42.12 2.91
N SER A 120 -17.03 43.11 2.13
CA SER A 120 -18.42 43.59 2.14
C SER A 120 -19.38 42.58 1.51
N GLU A 121 -20.66 42.63 1.88
CA GLU A 121 -21.68 41.73 1.31
C GLU A 121 -21.82 41.91 -0.20
N GLU A 122 -21.71 43.14 -0.70
CA GLU A 122 -21.73 43.45 -2.14
C GLU A 122 -20.63 42.72 -2.91
N VAL A 123 -19.39 42.72 -2.41
CA VAL A 123 -18.26 42.02 -3.04
C VAL A 123 -18.48 40.50 -3.05
N LEU A 124 -19.00 39.94 -1.97
CA LEU A 124 -19.28 38.51 -1.86
C LEU A 124 -20.43 38.08 -2.78
N LEU A 125 -21.50 38.87 -2.84
CA LEU A 125 -22.62 38.65 -3.76
C LEU A 125 -22.20 38.86 -5.23
N TYR A 126 -21.31 39.81 -5.53
CA TYR A 126 -20.71 39.96 -6.85
C TYR A 126 -19.94 38.70 -7.28
N ARG A 127 -19.07 38.17 -6.41
CA ARG A 127 -18.36 36.89 -6.65
C ARG A 127 -19.33 35.72 -6.84
N THR A 128 -20.37 35.62 -6.00
CA THR A 128 -21.43 34.61 -6.13
C THR A 128 -22.14 34.69 -7.50
N ASN A 129 -22.42 35.90 -7.98
CA ASN A 129 -23.07 36.10 -9.28
C ASN A 129 -22.17 35.72 -10.48
N LYS A 130 -20.85 35.55 -10.33
CA LYS A 130 -19.97 35.07 -11.42
C LYS A 130 -20.37 33.67 -11.93
N PHE A 131 -20.98 32.81 -11.10
CA PHE A 131 -21.54 31.53 -11.54
C PHE A 131 -22.59 31.66 -12.65
N LYS A 132 -23.39 32.74 -12.67
CA LYS A 132 -24.34 33.03 -13.77
C LYS A 132 -23.61 33.22 -15.10
N GLN A 133 -22.47 33.91 -15.07
CA GLN A 133 -21.64 34.17 -16.26
C GLN A 133 -20.97 32.87 -16.73
N LEU A 134 -20.40 32.10 -15.81
CA LEU A 134 -19.79 30.79 -16.09
C LEU A 134 -20.78 29.84 -16.78
N LYS A 135 -22.01 29.72 -16.24
CA LYS A 135 -23.07 28.86 -16.80
C LYS A 135 -23.64 29.39 -18.12
N LYS A 136 -23.74 30.72 -18.30
CA LYS A 136 -24.17 31.34 -19.57
C LYS A 136 -23.24 30.95 -20.73
N SER A 137 -21.93 30.93 -20.46
CA SER A 137 -20.89 30.52 -21.42
C SER A 137 -20.82 29.00 -21.61
N ASN A 138 -21.13 28.21 -20.57
CA ASN A 138 -20.98 26.75 -20.56
C ASN A 138 -22.33 26.05 -20.29
N LYS A 139 -23.32 26.25 -21.17
CA LYS A 139 -24.73 25.85 -20.92
C LYS A 139 -24.91 24.39 -20.49
N LYS A 140 -24.19 23.45 -21.14
CA LYS A 140 -24.29 22.00 -20.88
C LYS A 140 -23.56 21.52 -19.63
N LEU A 141 -22.53 22.25 -19.17
CA LEU A 141 -21.69 21.88 -18.03
C LEU A 141 -22.53 21.63 -16.77
N LYS A 142 -22.27 20.53 -16.07
CA LYS A 142 -22.84 20.30 -14.73
C LYS A 142 -21.90 20.88 -13.67
N ILE A 143 -22.42 21.69 -12.76
CA ILE A 143 -21.65 22.28 -11.66
C ILE A 143 -22.13 21.68 -10.34
N PHE A 144 -21.28 20.95 -9.64
CA PHE A 144 -21.49 20.49 -8.28
C PHE A 144 -20.68 21.37 -7.34
N ALA A 145 -21.37 22.09 -6.46
CA ALA A 145 -20.75 23.07 -5.58
C ALA A 145 -20.85 22.61 -4.12
N PHE A 146 -19.83 22.96 -3.34
CA PHE A 146 -19.82 22.77 -1.89
C PHE A 146 -19.21 23.97 -1.18
N GLY A 147 -19.58 24.19 0.08
CA GLY A 147 -18.97 25.20 0.94
C GLY A 147 -19.40 25.02 2.38
N SER A 148 -18.88 25.82 3.30
CA SER A 148 -19.12 25.67 4.73
C SER A 148 -20.02 26.76 5.31
N LEU A 149 -20.73 26.42 6.39
CA LEU A 149 -21.04 27.40 7.43
C LEU A 149 -19.75 27.73 8.20
N MET A 150 -19.74 28.85 8.91
CA MET A 150 -18.68 29.07 9.92
C MET A 150 -18.85 28.02 11.03
N ARG A 151 -17.75 27.42 11.52
CA ARG A 151 -17.76 26.56 12.71
C ARG A 151 -18.09 27.36 13.97
N THR A 152 -18.53 26.70 15.05
CA THR A 152 -18.75 27.35 16.35
C THR A 152 -18.01 26.59 17.46
N PRO A 153 -16.67 26.69 17.55
CA PRO A 153 -15.89 25.98 18.56
C PRO A 153 -16.34 26.34 19.99
N GLN A 154 -16.31 25.36 20.89
CA GLN A 154 -16.80 25.53 22.26
C GLN A 154 -16.00 26.53 23.10
N ASN A 155 -14.73 26.74 22.76
CA ASN A 155 -13.79 27.64 23.45
C ASN A 155 -12.58 27.95 22.53
N GLY A 156 -11.62 28.74 23.03
CA GLY A 156 -10.40 29.09 22.30
C GLY A 156 -9.53 27.88 21.92
N ALA A 157 -9.30 26.94 22.84
CA ALA A 157 -8.47 25.76 22.56
C ALA A 157 -9.07 24.90 21.43
N ALA A 158 -10.40 24.70 21.44
CA ALA A 158 -11.13 24.01 20.38
C ALA A 158 -11.14 24.76 19.03
N ALA A 159 -10.85 26.07 19.02
CA ALA A 159 -10.78 26.86 17.80
C ALA A 159 -9.44 26.73 17.05
N GLY A 160 -8.39 26.23 17.73
CA GLY A 160 -7.05 26.06 17.17
C GLY A 160 -6.50 27.34 16.53
N ALA A 161 -5.92 27.20 15.35
CA ALA A 161 -5.32 28.30 14.58
C ALA A 161 -6.21 28.82 13.42
N GLU A 162 -7.48 28.37 13.33
CA GLU A 162 -8.35 28.64 12.17
C GLU A 162 -9.36 29.78 12.39
N GLU A 163 -9.63 30.18 13.63
CA GLU A 163 -10.56 31.28 13.95
C GLU A 163 -9.83 32.61 14.19
N PRO A 164 -10.55 33.76 14.13
CA PRO A 164 -9.96 35.06 14.44
C PRO A 164 -9.32 35.09 15.83
N GLU A 165 -8.21 35.81 15.99
CA GLU A 165 -7.41 35.85 17.23
C GLU A 165 -8.24 36.12 18.50
N TYR A 166 -9.28 36.96 18.41
CA TYR A 166 -10.17 37.25 19.53
C TYR A 166 -10.92 36.00 20.05
N TYR A 167 -11.11 34.96 19.23
CA TYR A 167 -11.83 33.74 19.60
C TYR A 167 -11.06 32.94 20.67
N GLN A 168 -9.72 33.05 20.71
CA GLN A 168 -8.91 32.49 21.79
C GLN A 168 -9.28 33.04 23.18
N LYS A 169 -9.75 34.29 23.24
CA LYS A 169 -10.09 34.99 24.50
C LYS A 169 -11.59 35.04 24.81
N TYR A 170 -12.45 34.95 23.80
CA TYR A 170 -13.90 35.15 23.94
C TYR A 170 -14.75 33.99 23.40
N GLY A 171 -14.13 32.91 22.91
CA GLY A 171 -14.81 31.82 22.20
C GLY A 171 -15.85 31.07 23.03
N ASP A 172 -15.58 30.87 24.33
CA ASP A 172 -16.50 30.29 25.31
C ASP A 172 -17.79 31.11 25.46
N LYS A 173 -17.63 32.43 25.56
CA LYS A 173 -18.74 33.39 25.69
C LYS A 173 -19.52 33.52 24.38
N ILE A 174 -18.82 33.55 23.25
CA ILE A 174 -19.42 33.56 21.91
C ILE A 174 -20.25 32.30 21.69
N PHE A 175 -19.68 31.12 22.02
CA PHE A 175 -20.36 29.84 21.97
C PHE A 175 -21.64 29.89 22.83
N ARG A 176 -21.53 30.25 24.11
CA ARG A 176 -22.67 30.26 25.05
C ARG A 176 -23.77 31.24 24.65
N VAL A 177 -23.43 32.45 24.18
CA VAL A 177 -24.43 33.40 23.64
C VAL A 177 -25.11 32.83 22.39
N SER A 178 -24.35 32.17 21.51
CA SER A 178 -24.93 31.54 20.32
C SER A 178 -25.88 30.39 20.67
N ALA A 179 -25.54 29.59 21.69
CA ALA A 179 -26.39 28.53 22.20
C ALA A 179 -27.71 29.07 22.78
N LEU A 180 -27.66 30.16 23.53
CA LEU A 180 -28.85 30.82 24.09
C LEU A 180 -29.71 31.50 22.99
N ASN A 181 -29.07 32.07 21.95
CA ASN A 181 -29.78 32.59 20.78
C ASN A 181 -30.51 31.48 20.01
N ASP A 182 -29.84 30.36 19.76
CA ASP A 182 -30.40 29.17 19.11
C ASP A 182 -31.58 28.60 19.93
N GLN A 183 -31.38 28.37 21.23
CA GLN A 183 -32.40 27.84 22.12
C GLN A 183 -33.65 28.74 22.18
N LYS A 184 -33.50 30.06 22.10
CA LYS A 184 -34.62 31.02 22.08
C LYS A 184 -35.56 30.84 20.88
N GLU A 185 -35.09 30.29 19.76
CA GLU A 185 -35.96 29.98 18.61
C GLU A 185 -36.76 28.68 18.79
N THR A 186 -36.24 27.74 19.58
CA THR A 186 -36.80 26.40 19.73
C THR A 186 -37.63 26.23 21.02
N ARG A 187 -37.35 27.03 22.05
CA ARG A 187 -38.05 27.04 23.33
C ARG A 187 -38.04 28.43 23.98
N LYS A 188 -38.87 28.61 25.00
CA LYS A 188 -38.78 29.76 25.90
C LYS A 188 -37.52 29.63 26.78
N LEU A 189 -36.72 30.70 26.85
CA LEU A 189 -35.65 30.83 27.84
C LEU A 189 -36.24 31.17 29.22
N THR A 190 -35.64 30.64 30.28
CA THR A 190 -35.88 31.06 31.66
C THR A 190 -35.37 32.49 31.90
N GLU A 191 -35.79 33.15 32.98
CA GLU A 191 -35.32 34.51 33.28
C GLU A 191 -33.79 34.53 33.55
N LEU A 192 -33.27 33.54 34.29
CA LEU A 192 -31.83 33.35 34.49
C LEU A 192 -31.05 33.21 33.17
N GLU A 193 -31.57 32.48 32.19
CA GLU A 193 -30.94 32.35 30.86
C GLU A 193 -31.00 33.63 30.03
N LYS A 194 -31.98 34.52 30.27
CA LYS A 194 -32.01 35.84 29.64
C LYS A 194 -30.98 36.78 30.28
N GLU A 195 -30.93 36.80 31.61
CA GLU A 195 -29.95 37.56 32.38
C GLU A 195 -28.51 37.13 32.04
N GLU A 196 -28.26 35.82 31.99
CA GLU A 196 -26.99 35.23 31.53
C GLU A 196 -26.65 35.70 30.10
N ARG A 197 -27.60 35.60 29.17
CA ARG A 197 -27.41 36.02 27.77
C ARG A 197 -27.06 37.50 27.66
N GLU A 198 -27.75 38.37 28.39
CA GLU A 198 -27.48 39.82 28.38
C GLU A 198 -26.14 40.15 29.06
N GLY A 199 -25.82 39.51 30.19
CA GLY A 199 -24.53 39.64 30.86
C GLY A 199 -23.36 39.21 29.97
N LEU A 200 -23.49 38.07 29.29
CA LEU A 200 -22.49 37.59 28.33
C LEU A 200 -22.32 38.54 27.14
N MET A 201 -23.43 39.00 26.53
CA MET A 201 -23.41 39.98 25.44
C MET A 201 -22.69 41.28 25.84
N ASN A 202 -22.91 41.77 27.06
CA ASN A 202 -22.22 42.96 27.59
C ASN A 202 -20.74 42.71 27.93
N SER A 203 -20.34 41.46 28.20
CA SER A 203 -18.96 41.09 28.54
C SER A 203 -18.05 40.83 27.33
N ILE A 204 -18.62 40.72 26.12
CA ILE A 204 -17.89 40.59 24.86
C ILE A 204 -17.68 42.01 24.27
N PRO A 205 -16.46 42.40 23.88
CA PRO A 205 -16.23 43.72 23.28
C PRO A 205 -17.15 43.95 22.07
N SER A 206 -17.76 45.13 21.98
CA SER A 206 -18.78 45.41 20.94
C SER A 206 -18.25 45.28 19.50
N GLY A 207 -16.95 45.53 19.28
CA GLY A 207 -16.28 45.26 18.01
C GLY A 207 -16.24 43.76 17.68
N VAL A 208 -15.83 42.92 18.63
CA VAL A 208 -15.79 41.44 18.48
C VAL A 208 -17.19 40.88 18.22
N TYR A 209 -18.19 41.34 18.95
CA TYR A 209 -19.58 40.90 18.77
C TYR A 209 -20.10 41.25 17.37
N LYS A 210 -19.89 42.50 16.93
CA LYS A 210 -20.31 42.97 15.60
C LYS A 210 -19.58 42.26 14.48
N ASP A 211 -18.29 41.98 14.66
CA ASP A 211 -17.47 41.26 13.67
C ASP A 211 -17.98 39.82 13.47
N TYR A 212 -18.04 39.03 14.54
CA TYR A 212 -18.43 37.62 14.47
C TYR A 212 -19.85 37.41 13.93
N PHE A 213 -20.85 38.06 14.54
CA PHE A 213 -22.25 37.90 14.13
C PHE A 213 -22.56 38.61 12.81
N GLY A 214 -21.88 39.73 12.52
CA GLY A 214 -22.00 40.43 11.24
C GLY A 214 -21.41 39.62 10.08
N ARG A 215 -20.28 38.93 10.28
CA ARG A 215 -19.71 38.00 9.29
C ARG A 215 -20.67 36.85 9.00
N ARG A 216 -21.19 36.19 10.05
CA ARG A 216 -22.20 35.13 9.92
C ARG A 216 -23.43 35.56 9.12
N THR A 217 -23.98 36.75 9.40
CA THR A 217 -25.13 37.28 8.64
C THR A 217 -24.82 37.46 7.15
N LYS A 218 -23.65 38.02 6.80
CA LYS A 218 -23.22 38.16 5.40
C LYS A 218 -23.10 36.79 4.72
N ASN A 219 -22.49 35.82 5.38
CA ASN A 219 -22.26 34.48 4.83
C ASN A 219 -23.58 33.73 4.60
N ILE A 220 -24.56 33.89 5.49
CA ILE A 220 -25.90 33.33 5.29
C ILE A 220 -26.63 33.94 4.11
N ASN A 221 -26.49 35.25 3.87
CA ASN A 221 -27.06 35.89 2.68
C ASN A 221 -26.39 35.41 1.38
N VAL A 222 -25.07 35.20 1.40
CA VAL A 222 -24.31 34.56 0.30
C VAL A 222 -24.82 33.15 0.05
N THR A 223 -24.99 32.34 1.09
CA THR A 223 -25.48 30.95 0.97
C THR A 223 -26.92 30.90 0.44
N LYS A 224 -27.83 31.77 0.89
CA LYS A 224 -29.17 31.92 0.29
C LYS A 224 -29.09 32.31 -1.19
N ASN A 225 -28.11 33.12 -1.60
CA ASN A 225 -27.91 33.46 -3.00
C ASN A 225 -27.44 32.23 -3.81
N LEU A 226 -26.49 31.45 -3.29
CA LEU A 226 -26.07 30.16 -3.88
C LEU A 226 -27.24 29.18 -4.00
N MET A 227 -28.12 29.09 -2.99
CA MET A 227 -29.35 28.29 -3.07
C MET A 227 -30.27 28.74 -4.19
N ASN A 228 -30.44 30.05 -4.40
CA ASN A 228 -31.19 30.56 -5.55
C ASN A 228 -30.52 30.18 -6.88
N LEU A 229 -29.18 30.07 -6.96
CA LEU A 229 -28.51 29.55 -8.15
C LEU A 229 -28.78 28.06 -8.37
N ALA A 230 -28.85 27.25 -7.30
CA ALA A 230 -29.21 25.84 -7.37
C ALA A 230 -30.67 25.62 -7.81
N GLN A 231 -31.59 26.41 -7.27
CA GLN A 231 -33.01 26.43 -7.66
C GLN A 231 -33.18 26.72 -9.16
N ASN A 232 -32.42 27.69 -9.68
CA ASN A 232 -32.43 28.07 -11.10
C ASN A 232 -31.58 27.16 -12.00
N GLY A 233 -31.06 26.03 -11.50
CA GLY A 233 -30.30 25.06 -12.28
C GLY A 233 -28.93 25.54 -12.79
N ILE A 234 -28.41 26.63 -12.20
CA ILE A 234 -27.05 27.13 -12.48
C ILE A 234 -26.03 26.25 -11.77
N LEU A 235 -26.28 25.97 -10.50
CA LEU A 235 -25.63 24.89 -9.76
C LEU A 235 -26.53 23.65 -9.90
N ASN A 236 -25.96 22.53 -10.32
CA ASN A 236 -26.70 21.28 -10.49
C ASN A 236 -26.91 20.54 -9.16
N PHE A 237 -26.00 20.75 -8.21
CA PHE A 237 -26.07 20.32 -6.82
C PHE A 237 -25.30 21.33 -5.97
N LEU A 238 -25.80 21.66 -4.78
CA LEU A 238 -25.13 22.48 -3.78
C LEU A 238 -25.23 21.79 -2.41
N VAL A 239 -24.11 21.53 -1.75
CA VAL A 239 -24.09 21.08 -0.36
C VAL A 239 -23.40 22.11 0.52
N ILE A 240 -23.96 22.35 1.71
CA ILE A 240 -23.38 23.25 2.72
C ILE A 240 -23.03 22.45 3.96
N GLY A 241 -21.76 22.50 4.35
CA GLY A 241 -21.19 21.75 5.47
C GLY A 241 -21.37 22.45 6.81
N LYS A 242 -21.74 21.67 7.83
CA LYS A 242 -21.61 22.03 9.24
C LYS A 242 -20.24 21.51 9.70
N ASP A 243 -19.23 22.35 9.60
CA ASP A 243 -17.90 22.06 10.11
C ASP A 243 -17.87 22.20 11.64
N ASP A 244 -17.23 21.24 12.32
CA ASP A 244 -17.10 21.11 13.78
C ASP A 244 -18.32 21.60 14.58
N ASN A 245 -19.45 20.91 14.43
CA ASN A 245 -20.73 21.36 14.97
C ASN A 245 -21.15 20.67 16.28
N ALA A 246 -22.07 21.33 17.00
CA ALA A 246 -22.66 20.84 18.23
C ALA A 246 -24.15 21.25 18.31
N PRO A 247 -24.98 20.52 19.07
CA PRO A 247 -26.33 20.97 19.40
C PRO A 247 -26.31 22.33 20.09
N PHE A 248 -27.24 23.21 19.70
CA PHE A 248 -27.39 24.57 20.25
C PHE A 248 -26.15 25.46 20.05
N CYS A 249 -25.96 25.96 18.83
CA CYS A 249 -24.89 26.91 18.48
C CYS A 249 -25.27 27.72 17.23
N ALA A 250 -24.48 28.75 16.88
CA ALA A 250 -24.75 29.55 15.67
C ALA A 250 -24.81 28.69 14.40
N THR A 251 -23.90 27.72 14.22
CA THR A 251 -23.90 26.79 13.07
C THR A 251 -25.18 25.94 13.01
N HIS A 252 -25.71 25.48 14.15
CA HIS A 252 -26.94 24.69 14.21
C HIS A 252 -28.20 25.55 13.97
N GLN A 253 -28.22 26.78 14.48
CA GLN A 253 -29.24 27.79 14.17
C GLN A 253 -29.32 28.09 12.66
N GLU A 254 -28.17 28.38 12.06
CA GLU A 254 -28.02 28.65 10.63
C GLU A 254 -28.42 27.46 9.75
N ALA A 255 -28.03 26.24 10.14
CA ALA A 255 -28.46 25.02 9.46
C ALA A 255 -29.99 24.88 9.43
N ARG A 256 -30.70 25.22 10.52
CA ARG A 256 -32.17 25.27 10.50
C ARG A 256 -32.71 26.38 9.62
N GLU A 257 -32.10 27.57 9.65
CA GLU A 257 -32.54 28.69 8.81
C GLU A 257 -32.47 28.33 7.32
N LEU A 258 -31.35 27.76 6.87
CA LEU A 258 -31.17 27.31 5.50
C LEU A 258 -32.12 26.16 5.12
N ASN A 259 -32.33 25.17 5.99
CA ASN A 259 -33.31 24.10 5.76
C ASN A 259 -34.75 24.65 5.64
N ASN A 260 -35.11 25.63 6.49
CA ASN A 260 -36.41 26.31 6.40
C ASN A 260 -36.53 27.15 5.11
N PHE A 261 -35.46 27.81 4.66
CA PHE A 261 -35.43 28.52 3.39
C PHE A 261 -35.56 27.56 2.20
N ALA A 262 -34.83 26.44 2.18
CA ALA A 262 -34.96 25.39 1.16
C ALA A 262 -36.39 24.87 1.06
N LYS A 263 -37.02 24.55 2.20
CA LYS A 263 -38.42 24.09 2.27
C LYS A 263 -39.40 25.13 1.73
N LYS A 264 -39.24 26.42 2.08
CA LYS A 264 -40.07 27.52 1.56
C LYS A 264 -39.92 27.73 0.05
N GLN A 265 -38.72 27.49 -0.48
CA GLN A 265 -38.39 27.63 -1.90
C GLN A 265 -38.65 26.36 -2.73
N GLY A 266 -39.08 25.27 -2.11
CA GLY A 266 -39.32 23.98 -2.78
C GLY A 266 -38.05 23.30 -3.31
N LEU A 267 -36.87 23.60 -2.78
CA LEU A 267 -35.63 22.92 -3.20
C LEU A 267 -35.64 21.47 -2.71
N SER A 268 -35.48 20.55 -3.65
CA SER A 268 -35.35 19.12 -3.40
C SER A 268 -33.93 18.74 -2.98
N ARG A 269 -33.79 17.60 -2.28
CA ARG A 269 -32.49 17.12 -1.75
C ARG A 269 -31.47 16.71 -2.81
N ASP A 270 -31.89 16.48 -4.06
CA ASP A 270 -31.00 16.29 -5.21
C ASP A 270 -30.46 17.61 -5.79
N LYS A 271 -30.92 18.76 -5.27
CA LYS A 271 -30.45 20.12 -5.61
C LYS A 271 -29.68 20.77 -4.47
N PHE A 272 -30.18 20.64 -3.24
CA PHE A 272 -29.59 21.27 -2.07
C PHE A 272 -29.70 20.43 -0.81
N MET A 273 -28.65 20.43 0.02
CA MET A 273 -28.72 20.00 1.41
C MET A 273 -27.75 20.76 2.30
N VAL A 274 -28.06 20.78 3.61
CA VAL A 274 -27.09 21.06 4.68
C VAL A 274 -26.76 19.73 5.35
N ALA A 275 -25.48 19.41 5.51
CA ALA A 275 -24.98 18.14 6.06
C ALA A 275 -23.85 18.37 7.07
N THR A 276 -23.56 17.41 7.95
CA THR A 276 -22.36 17.45 8.81
C THR A 276 -21.11 17.18 7.99
N GLY A 277 -19.97 17.74 8.41
CA GLY A 277 -18.69 17.60 7.72
C GLY A 277 -18.43 18.69 6.68
N ILE A 278 -17.27 18.59 6.01
CA ILE A 278 -16.85 19.48 4.92
C ILE A 278 -15.67 18.90 4.13
N ASP A 279 -14.70 18.27 4.80
CA ASP A 279 -13.43 17.81 4.20
C ASP A 279 -13.62 16.65 3.22
N GLU A 280 -14.59 15.78 3.50
CA GLU A 280 -14.97 14.64 2.67
C GLU A 280 -15.81 15.01 1.44
N PHE A 281 -16.38 16.23 1.40
CA PHE A 281 -17.31 16.64 0.35
C PHE A 281 -16.64 16.70 -1.03
N ALA A 282 -15.34 17.04 -1.07
CA ALA A 282 -14.55 17.01 -2.29
C ALA A 282 -14.54 15.60 -2.92
N MET A 283 -14.07 14.59 -2.17
CA MET A 283 -14.02 13.19 -2.61
C MET A 283 -15.41 12.66 -3.00
N LEU A 284 -16.46 12.97 -2.23
CA LEU A 284 -17.84 12.57 -2.53
C LEU A 284 -18.37 13.22 -3.82
N LEU A 285 -18.15 14.52 -4.04
CA LEU A 285 -18.61 15.20 -5.26
C LEU A 285 -17.76 14.85 -6.49
N LEU A 286 -16.50 14.49 -6.32
CA LEU A 286 -15.67 13.92 -7.39
C LEU A 286 -16.21 12.53 -7.79
N ALA A 287 -16.56 11.67 -6.82
CA ALA A 287 -17.28 10.41 -7.11
C ALA A 287 -18.62 10.67 -7.83
N ARG A 288 -19.37 11.72 -7.45
CA ARG A 288 -20.58 12.15 -8.17
C ARG A 288 -20.28 12.57 -9.61
N ALA A 289 -19.18 13.28 -9.85
CA ALA A 289 -18.77 13.72 -11.18
C ALA A 289 -18.40 12.53 -12.07
N ALA A 290 -17.61 11.59 -11.55
CA ALA A 290 -17.32 10.30 -12.18
C ALA A 290 -18.62 9.55 -12.56
N ASN A 291 -19.50 9.31 -11.59
CA ASN A 291 -20.81 8.66 -11.81
C ASN A 291 -21.68 9.38 -12.86
N THR A 292 -21.58 10.72 -12.91
CA THR A 292 -22.33 11.58 -13.83
C THR A 292 -21.83 11.50 -15.27
N ILE A 293 -20.51 11.35 -15.48
CA ILE A 293 -19.86 11.12 -16.78
C ILE A 293 -20.18 9.72 -17.27
N ASP A 294 -20.10 8.72 -16.37
CA ASP A 294 -20.41 7.31 -16.64
C ASP A 294 -21.88 6.99 -16.93
N HIS A 295 -22.79 7.92 -16.59
CA HIS A 295 -24.23 7.66 -16.50
C HIS A 295 -24.59 6.49 -15.57
N LYS A 296 -23.83 6.29 -14.48
CA LYS A 296 -24.04 5.23 -13.49
C LYS A 296 -24.62 5.74 -12.17
N GLN A 297 -25.30 4.83 -11.47
CA GLN A 297 -25.66 4.97 -10.06
C GLN A 297 -25.31 3.66 -9.36
N TYR A 298 -24.19 3.65 -8.64
CA TYR A 298 -23.76 2.50 -7.85
C TYR A 298 -24.64 2.30 -6.61
N THR A 299 -24.75 1.04 -6.19
CA THR A 299 -25.48 0.63 -5.00
C THR A 299 -24.53 0.24 -3.87
N VAL A 300 -24.85 0.68 -2.65
CA VAL A 300 -23.98 0.51 -1.48
C VAL A 300 -24.72 -0.19 -0.35
N ASN A 301 -24.15 -1.28 0.16
CA ASN A 301 -24.62 -1.97 1.35
C ASN A 301 -23.84 -1.46 2.56
N VAL A 302 -24.51 -0.85 3.53
CA VAL A 302 -23.87 -0.26 4.72
C VAL A 302 -24.07 -1.20 5.90
N GLN A 303 -22.97 -1.61 6.53
CA GLN A 303 -22.95 -2.50 7.69
C GLN A 303 -22.19 -1.83 8.84
N TYR A 304 -22.68 -2.03 10.06
CA TYR A 304 -22.14 -1.38 11.26
C TYR A 304 -21.67 -2.45 12.24
N ASN A 305 -20.66 -2.12 13.04
CA ASN A 305 -20.25 -2.97 14.17
C ASN A 305 -21.44 -3.19 15.16
N THR A 306 -21.30 -4.22 15.99
CA THR A 306 -22.31 -4.61 16.99
C THR A 306 -22.55 -3.50 18.04
N GLY A 307 -23.70 -3.56 18.73
CA GLY A 307 -24.12 -2.56 19.70
C GLY A 307 -24.96 -1.45 19.08
N VAL A 308 -24.72 -0.19 19.49
CA VAL A 308 -25.48 0.98 19.01
C VAL A 308 -25.33 1.20 17.49
N GLY A 309 -24.16 0.89 16.92
CA GLY A 309 -23.94 0.81 15.48
C GLY A 309 -24.41 2.04 14.71
N LYS A 310 -25.40 1.85 13.82
CA LYS A 310 -26.00 2.89 12.96
C LYS A 310 -26.53 4.11 13.73
N ASP A 311 -26.96 3.92 14.98
CA ASP A 311 -27.61 4.95 15.80
C ASP A 311 -26.60 5.77 16.65
N THR A 312 -25.29 5.50 16.47
CA THR A 312 -24.17 6.24 17.09
C THR A 312 -24.26 7.72 16.72
N ILE A 313 -24.06 8.61 17.71
CA ILE A 313 -23.91 10.06 17.50
C ILE A 313 -22.42 10.36 17.64
N PRO A 314 -21.69 10.65 16.55
CA PRO A 314 -20.25 10.83 16.62
C PRO A 314 -19.82 12.15 17.28
N LYS A 315 -18.58 12.21 17.77
CA LYS A 315 -17.91 13.46 18.19
C LYS A 315 -17.83 14.39 16.98
N PHE A 316 -17.94 15.70 17.24
CA PHE A 316 -18.01 16.76 16.22
C PHE A 316 -19.25 16.66 15.28
N SER A 317 -20.32 15.97 15.72
CA SER A 317 -21.61 15.86 15.02
C SER A 317 -22.79 16.12 15.98
N ASP A 318 -23.88 16.67 15.44
CA ASP A 318 -25.19 16.76 16.09
C ASP A 318 -26.21 15.71 15.60
N GLU A 319 -25.77 14.76 14.74
CA GLU A 319 -26.65 13.76 14.12
C GLU A 319 -26.10 12.33 14.13
N LYS A 320 -27.01 11.37 13.96
CA LYS A 320 -26.73 9.92 13.94
C LYS A 320 -26.02 9.51 12.66
N LEU A 321 -25.05 8.60 12.80
CA LEU A 321 -24.18 8.12 11.72
C LEU A 321 -24.92 7.62 10.47
N PHE A 322 -26.03 6.89 10.62
CA PHE A 322 -26.82 6.44 9.47
C PHE A 322 -27.41 7.59 8.63
N LYS A 323 -27.63 8.76 9.25
CA LYS A 323 -28.18 9.94 8.59
C LYS A 323 -27.07 10.67 7.82
N SER A 324 -25.89 10.84 8.42
CA SER A 324 -24.68 11.35 7.73
C SER A 324 -24.36 10.51 6.49
N ILE A 325 -24.26 9.18 6.63
CA ILE A 325 -23.95 8.27 5.51
C ILE A 325 -25.02 8.35 4.38
N ARG A 326 -26.29 8.61 4.70
CA ARG A 326 -27.34 8.83 3.68
C ARG A 326 -27.18 10.16 2.97
N ASP A 327 -26.76 11.20 3.67
CA ASP A 327 -26.46 12.50 3.08
C ASP A 327 -25.21 12.37 2.18
N GLU A 328 -24.14 11.69 2.64
CA GLU A 328 -22.93 11.36 1.87
C GLU A 328 -23.24 10.52 0.59
N LEU A 329 -24.04 9.45 0.70
CA LEU A 329 -24.50 8.67 -0.45
C LEU A 329 -25.26 9.56 -1.46
N THR A 330 -26.08 10.49 -0.95
CA THR A 330 -26.80 11.45 -1.80
C THR A 330 -25.82 12.43 -2.47
N MET A 331 -24.74 12.85 -1.80
CA MET A 331 -23.67 13.66 -2.40
C MET A 331 -22.94 12.90 -3.51
N ALA A 332 -22.50 11.67 -3.26
CA ALA A 332 -21.81 10.81 -4.23
C ALA A 332 -22.69 10.36 -5.41
N GLY A 333 -24.02 10.55 -5.34
CA GLY A 333 -24.97 10.10 -6.35
C GLY A 333 -25.23 8.59 -6.33
N ALA A 334 -24.81 7.91 -5.26
CA ALA A 334 -25.00 6.49 -5.02
C ALA A 334 -26.33 6.20 -4.30
N LYS A 335 -26.66 4.92 -4.12
CA LYS A 335 -27.93 4.48 -3.51
C LYS A 335 -27.74 3.36 -2.49
N GLU A 336 -28.27 3.54 -1.29
CA GLU A 336 -28.29 2.50 -0.24
C GLU A 336 -29.08 1.26 -0.70
N THR A 337 -28.57 0.06 -0.40
CA THR A 337 -29.28 -1.20 -0.63
C THR A 337 -28.92 -2.28 0.38
N ASN A 338 -29.90 -3.09 0.77
CA ASN A 338 -29.68 -4.27 1.63
C ASN A 338 -29.40 -5.54 0.81
N LYS A 339 -29.29 -5.44 -0.51
CA LYS A 339 -29.08 -6.61 -1.39
C LYS A 339 -27.67 -7.20 -1.19
N PRO A 340 -27.50 -8.53 -1.32
CA PRO A 340 -26.22 -9.21 -1.15
C PRO A 340 -25.25 -9.02 -2.34
N ASN A 341 -25.73 -8.43 -3.45
CA ASN A 341 -25.01 -8.12 -4.67
C ASN A 341 -24.89 -6.60 -4.91
N ALA A 342 -24.76 -5.80 -3.85
CA ALA A 342 -24.42 -4.38 -3.96
C ALA A 342 -23.03 -4.21 -4.61
N ASP A 343 -22.83 -3.09 -5.31
CA ASP A 343 -21.58 -2.79 -6.00
C ASP A 343 -20.43 -2.56 -5.00
N LEU A 344 -20.73 -1.94 -3.86
CA LEU A 344 -19.81 -1.67 -2.75
C LEU A 344 -20.44 -2.05 -1.40
N PHE A 345 -19.63 -2.57 -0.49
CA PHE A 345 -19.99 -2.80 0.91
C PHE A 345 -19.19 -1.83 1.78
N LEU A 346 -19.87 -0.88 2.42
CA LEU A 346 -19.28 0.06 3.38
C LEU A 346 -19.43 -0.53 4.79
N LEU A 347 -18.33 -0.97 5.37
CA LEU A 347 -18.28 -1.51 6.73
C LEU A 347 -17.80 -0.41 7.68
N VAL A 348 -18.54 -0.18 8.77
CA VAL A 348 -18.35 0.99 9.65
C VAL A 348 -18.03 0.52 11.07
N ASN A 349 -16.78 0.75 11.52
CA ASN A 349 -16.31 0.36 12.85
C ASN A 349 -16.76 1.36 13.91
N THR A 350 -17.74 1.00 14.73
CA THR A 350 -18.26 1.81 15.84
C THR A 350 -18.01 1.13 17.18
N ASP A 351 -17.79 1.89 18.25
CA ASP A 351 -17.84 1.36 19.61
C ASP A 351 -19.26 0.83 19.94
N PRO A 352 -19.41 -0.34 20.58
CA PRO A 352 -20.72 -0.90 20.90
C PRO A 352 -21.60 -0.05 21.83
N LYS A 353 -21.02 0.86 22.64
CA LYS A 353 -21.78 1.81 23.48
C LYS A 353 -22.18 3.08 22.71
N GLY A 354 -21.83 3.19 21.42
CA GLY A 354 -22.15 4.33 20.57
C GLY A 354 -21.31 5.57 20.88
N ARG A 355 -20.06 5.38 21.33
CA ARG A 355 -19.12 6.46 21.66
C ARG A 355 -18.04 6.60 20.59
N THR A 356 -17.42 7.77 20.54
CA THR A 356 -16.24 8.07 19.71
C THR A 356 -15.36 9.07 20.46
N THR A 357 -14.05 8.85 20.54
CA THR A 357 -13.11 9.72 21.28
C THR A 357 -11.80 9.94 20.51
N ASP A 358 -11.01 10.96 20.86
CA ASP A 358 -9.76 11.34 20.19
C ASP A 358 -8.56 10.44 20.56
N GLY A 359 -8.81 9.17 20.93
CA GLY A 359 -7.81 8.21 21.40
C GLY A 359 -7.37 8.37 22.86
N TYR A 360 -7.55 9.56 23.44
CA TYR A 360 -7.34 9.88 24.85
C TYR A 360 -8.69 10.04 25.57
N PRO A 361 -8.83 9.56 26.81
CA PRO A 361 -10.05 9.81 27.59
C PRO A 361 -10.14 11.26 28.05
N GLU A 362 -11.36 11.80 28.07
CA GLU A 362 -11.63 13.11 28.66
C GLU A 362 -11.33 13.10 30.17
N PRO A 363 -10.85 14.21 30.77
CA PRO A 363 -10.62 14.28 32.21
C PRO A 363 -11.89 13.98 33.02
N ASN A 364 -11.82 12.95 33.88
CA ASN A 364 -12.92 12.42 34.69
C ASN A 364 -14.02 11.65 33.92
N ASP A 365 -13.75 11.12 32.71
CA ASP A 365 -14.62 10.11 32.10
C ASP A 365 -14.72 8.87 33.04
N PRO A 366 -15.93 8.48 33.50
CA PRO A 366 -16.10 7.30 34.36
C PRO A 366 -15.91 5.95 33.63
N ASP A 367 -15.78 5.93 32.30
CA ASP A 367 -15.64 4.74 31.46
C ASP A 367 -14.60 4.97 30.34
N PRO A 368 -13.34 5.32 30.68
CA PRO A 368 -12.36 5.86 29.73
C PRO A 368 -12.02 4.87 28.62
N MET A 369 -12.08 5.33 27.36
CA MET A 369 -11.71 4.52 26.18
C MET A 369 -10.34 4.91 25.64
N TYR A 370 -9.39 3.97 25.70
CA TYR A 370 -8.01 4.14 25.24
C TYR A 370 -7.78 3.49 23.88
N ASN A 371 -7.01 4.15 23.00
CA ASN A 371 -6.52 3.57 21.75
C ASN A 371 -5.16 2.85 21.97
N ASP A 372 -5.15 1.85 22.85
CA ASP A 372 -3.94 1.16 23.35
C ASP A 372 -3.53 -0.08 22.52
N GLY A 373 -4.17 -0.29 21.36
CA GLY A 373 -3.93 -1.46 20.50
C GLY A 373 -4.55 -2.78 20.97
N LYS A 374 -5.22 -2.83 22.13
CA LYS A 374 -5.88 -4.06 22.62
C LYS A 374 -7.30 -4.19 22.06
N PRO A 375 -7.73 -5.40 21.63
CA PRO A 375 -9.10 -5.64 21.19
C PRO A 375 -10.13 -5.28 22.28
N ARG A 376 -11.17 -4.56 21.89
CA ARG A 376 -12.32 -4.20 22.74
C ARG A 376 -13.54 -5.06 22.37
N ILE A 377 -14.62 -4.90 23.13
CA ILE A 377 -15.93 -5.47 22.78
C ILE A 377 -16.28 -4.99 21.36
N GLY A 378 -16.68 -5.92 20.49
CA GLY A 378 -16.98 -5.63 19.08
C GLY A 378 -15.80 -5.70 18.10
N THR A 379 -14.54 -5.59 18.54
CA THR A 379 -13.38 -5.62 17.60
C THR A 379 -13.32 -6.94 16.81
N GLN A 380 -13.47 -8.09 17.50
CA GLN A 380 -13.46 -9.41 16.83
C GLN A 380 -14.67 -9.59 15.91
N TYR A 381 -15.87 -9.15 16.32
CA TYR A 381 -17.08 -9.22 15.50
C TYR A 381 -16.93 -8.43 14.19
N PHE A 382 -16.30 -7.25 14.26
CA PHE A 382 -16.04 -6.45 13.06
C PHE A 382 -14.97 -7.08 12.16
N LEU A 383 -13.89 -7.64 12.73
CA LEU A 383 -12.91 -8.41 11.97
C LEU A 383 -13.56 -9.58 11.22
N ASP A 384 -14.48 -10.30 11.86
CA ASP A 384 -15.19 -11.43 11.25
C ASP A 384 -16.16 -10.96 10.15
N MET A 385 -16.82 -9.80 10.32
CA MET A 385 -17.61 -9.15 9.26
C MET A 385 -16.76 -8.75 8.05
N VAL A 386 -15.56 -8.21 8.27
CA VAL A 386 -14.59 -7.89 7.20
C VAL A 386 -14.18 -9.17 6.47
N LYS A 387 -13.78 -10.22 7.22
CA LYS A 387 -13.43 -11.54 6.67
C LYS A 387 -14.57 -12.16 5.86
N GLU A 388 -15.81 -12.09 6.34
CA GLU A 388 -16.98 -12.65 5.65
C GLU A 388 -17.21 -11.97 4.29
N ASN A 389 -17.17 -10.63 4.25
CA ASN A 389 -17.39 -9.88 3.02
C ASN A 389 -16.25 -10.12 2.01
N ILE A 390 -15.00 -10.14 2.48
CA ILE A 390 -13.81 -10.44 1.65
C ILE A 390 -13.85 -11.89 1.13
N ALA A 391 -14.22 -12.87 1.95
CA ALA A 391 -14.35 -14.27 1.53
C ALA A 391 -15.46 -14.46 0.46
N LYS A 392 -16.51 -13.64 0.52
CA LYS A 392 -17.57 -13.56 -0.49
C LYS A 392 -17.19 -12.76 -1.75
N LYS A 393 -15.92 -12.38 -1.90
CA LYS A 393 -15.37 -11.59 -3.03
C LYS A 393 -16.10 -10.26 -3.26
N ARG A 394 -16.56 -9.62 -2.19
CA ARG A 394 -17.22 -8.31 -2.25
C ARG A 394 -16.20 -7.18 -2.28
N ASN A 395 -16.55 -6.08 -2.94
CA ASN A 395 -15.82 -4.83 -2.83
C ASN A 395 -16.07 -4.22 -1.45
N VAL A 396 -15.03 -4.11 -0.62
CA VAL A 396 -15.14 -3.61 0.77
C VAL A 396 -14.50 -2.23 0.89
N ALA A 397 -15.28 -1.23 1.28
CA ALA A 397 -14.81 0.03 1.85
C ALA A 397 -14.92 -0.05 3.38
N LEU A 398 -13.95 0.46 4.11
CA LEU A 398 -13.94 0.43 5.57
C LEU A 398 -13.81 1.85 6.14
N ALA A 399 -14.84 2.31 6.86
CA ALA A 399 -14.82 3.55 7.62
C ALA A 399 -14.56 3.24 9.09
N ASP A 400 -13.42 3.69 9.61
CA ASP A 400 -13.05 3.52 11.01
C ASP A 400 -13.43 4.79 11.78
N VAL A 401 -14.43 4.67 12.65
CA VAL A 401 -15.01 5.81 13.38
C VAL A 401 -15.03 5.62 14.89
N CYS A 402 -14.44 4.52 15.38
CA CYS A 402 -14.33 4.20 16.80
C CYS A 402 -13.53 5.27 17.55
N PHE A 403 -12.49 5.79 16.90
CA PHE A 403 -11.75 6.96 17.34
C PHE A 403 -11.86 8.08 16.29
N ALA A 404 -11.88 9.31 16.79
CA ALA A 404 -11.53 10.49 16.01
C ALA A 404 -10.01 10.68 16.06
N ASN A 405 -9.46 11.44 15.12
CA ASN A 405 -8.05 11.80 15.06
C ASN A 405 -7.08 10.61 15.00
N GLY A 406 -7.50 9.49 14.39
CA GLY A 406 -6.63 8.35 14.07
C GLY A 406 -7.36 7.00 14.09
N SER A 407 -6.79 6.01 13.42
CA SER A 407 -7.31 4.64 13.35
C SER A 407 -7.43 3.92 14.69
N ASP A 408 -8.38 2.98 14.79
CA ASP A 408 -8.42 1.99 15.86
C ASP A 408 -7.23 1.02 15.73
N LYS A 409 -6.20 1.21 16.57
CA LYS A 409 -4.97 0.41 16.53
C LYS A 409 -5.25 -1.08 16.69
N ALA A 410 -6.27 -1.45 17.46
CA ALA A 410 -6.60 -2.85 17.72
C ALA A 410 -7.22 -3.51 16.48
N LEU A 411 -8.11 -2.80 15.79
CA LEU A 411 -8.63 -3.25 14.50
C LEU A 411 -7.51 -3.35 13.46
N MET A 412 -6.67 -2.32 13.35
CA MET A 412 -5.62 -2.29 12.33
C MET A 412 -4.54 -3.35 12.53
N ASN A 413 -4.10 -3.60 13.77
CA ASN A 413 -3.25 -4.74 14.11
C ASN A 413 -3.88 -6.05 13.61
N LEU A 414 -5.15 -6.29 13.93
CA LEU A 414 -5.85 -7.51 13.51
C LEU A 414 -6.04 -7.61 11.99
N LEU A 415 -6.25 -6.51 11.27
CA LEU A 415 -6.31 -6.50 9.80
C LEU A 415 -4.94 -6.83 9.19
N SER A 416 -3.85 -6.33 9.79
CA SER A 416 -2.45 -6.64 9.43
C SER A 416 -2.14 -8.11 9.65
N ASP A 417 -2.34 -8.62 10.88
CA ASP A 417 -2.04 -10.00 11.28
C ASP A 417 -2.81 -11.04 10.45
N ASN A 418 -3.98 -10.67 9.93
CA ASN A 418 -4.84 -11.53 9.11
C ASN A 418 -4.68 -11.29 7.59
N LYS A 419 -3.72 -10.45 7.16
CA LYS A 419 -3.46 -10.13 5.73
C LYS A 419 -4.70 -9.62 4.99
N LEU A 420 -5.40 -8.67 5.61
CA LEU A 420 -6.67 -8.11 5.11
C LEU A 420 -6.52 -6.67 4.60
N LEU A 421 -5.44 -5.96 4.96
CA LEU A 421 -5.18 -4.58 4.55
C LEU A 421 -5.31 -4.41 3.02
N PHE A 422 -4.46 -5.09 2.26
CA PHE A 422 -4.39 -5.02 0.79
C PHE A 422 -5.50 -5.82 0.06
N ARG A 423 -6.63 -6.03 0.73
CA ARG A 423 -7.85 -6.68 0.21
C ARG A 423 -9.08 -5.77 0.26
N LEU A 424 -8.93 -4.57 0.79
CA LEU A 424 -9.94 -3.52 0.77
C LEU A 424 -9.92 -2.75 -0.56
N ARG A 425 -10.99 -2.01 -0.87
CA ARG A 425 -11.04 -1.02 -1.96
C ARG A 425 -10.74 0.39 -1.46
N SER A 426 -11.03 0.67 -0.19
CA SER A 426 -10.72 1.94 0.48
C SER A 426 -10.76 1.76 2.00
N TYR A 427 -10.02 2.61 2.70
CA TYR A 427 -9.98 2.70 4.17
C TYR A 427 -9.88 4.18 4.55
N SER A 428 -10.51 4.59 5.65
CA SER A 428 -10.20 5.87 6.31
C SER A 428 -10.53 5.84 7.81
N GLY A 429 -9.64 6.44 8.60
CA GLY A 429 -9.75 6.66 10.05
C GLY A 429 -9.27 8.07 10.45
N TRP A 430 -9.53 9.07 9.60
CA TRP A 430 -8.91 10.40 9.67
C TRP A 430 -9.80 11.47 10.30
N ASN A 431 -9.22 12.29 11.19
CA ASN A 431 -9.81 13.52 11.76
C ASN A 431 -11.18 13.31 12.45
N THR A 432 -12.29 13.35 11.72
CA THR A 432 -13.65 13.17 12.28
C THR A 432 -14.33 11.90 11.76
N PRO A 433 -15.30 11.35 12.49
CA PRO A 433 -16.11 10.23 12.03
C PRO A 433 -16.79 10.42 10.66
N THR A 434 -17.26 11.62 10.32
CA THR A 434 -17.89 11.87 9.00
C THR A 434 -16.84 11.99 7.90
N ASN A 435 -15.66 12.54 8.20
CA ASN A 435 -14.55 12.53 7.27
C ASN A 435 -14.18 11.08 6.89
N SER A 436 -14.07 10.19 7.89
CA SER A 436 -13.80 8.77 7.67
C SER A 436 -14.88 8.06 6.84
N THR A 437 -16.17 8.28 7.10
CA THR A 437 -17.24 7.65 6.30
C THR A 437 -17.26 8.17 4.87
N GLY A 438 -17.17 9.48 4.67
CA GLY A 438 -17.23 10.08 3.34
C GLY A 438 -16.00 9.80 2.48
N PHE A 439 -14.78 9.79 3.04
CA PHE A 439 -13.59 9.38 2.29
C PHE A 439 -13.62 7.91 1.91
N ALA A 440 -13.91 7.01 2.87
CA ALA A 440 -14.01 5.58 2.59
C ALA A 440 -15.08 5.28 1.53
N LEU A 441 -16.24 5.93 1.61
CA LEU A 441 -17.32 5.80 0.63
C LEU A 441 -16.95 6.37 -0.75
N GLY A 442 -16.53 7.63 -0.81
CA GLY A 442 -16.24 8.33 -2.06
C GLY A 442 -15.09 7.70 -2.83
N GLN A 443 -13.98 7.42 -2.13
CA GLN A 443 -12.83 6.71 -2.72
C GLN A 443 -13.22 5.28 -3.11
N GLY A 444 -13.97 4.57 -2.26
CA GLY A 444 -14.40 3.19 -2.52
C GLY A 444 -15.27 3.04 -3.76
N LEU A 445 -16.15 4.02 -4.03
CA LEU A 445 -16.99 4.08 -5.23
C LEU A 445 -16.17 4.29 -6.51
N VAL A 446 -15.21 5.22 -6.50
CA VAL A 446 -14.31 5.44 -7.63
C VAL A 446 -13.42 4.21 -7.86
N ASN A 447 -12.91 3.64 -6.76
CA ASN A 447 -12.07 2.45 -6.79
C ASN A 447 -12.79 1.18 -7.28
N LEU A 448 -14.11 1.19 -7.54
CA LEU A 448 -14.77 0.11 -8.28
C LEU A 448 -14.22 -0.06 -9.71
N LYS A 449 -13.54 0.95 -10.27
CA LYS A 449 -12.87 0.89 -11.58
C LYS A 449 -11.39 0.52 -11.53
N ASN A 450 -10.73 0.74 -10.40
CA ASN A 450 -9.28 0.67 -10.27
C ASN A 450 -8.80 -0.78 -10.12
N SER A 451 -7.53 -1.07 -10.47
CA SER A 451 -6.95 -2.37 -10.15
C SER A 451 -6.82 -2.51 -8.62
N GLN A 452 -6.63 -3.74 -8.11
CA GLN A 452 -6.35 -3.90 -6.69
C GLN A 452 -5.01 -3.26 -6.30
N GLU A 453 -4.04 -3.19 -7.22
CA GLU A 453 -2.74 -2.57 -6.96
C GLU A 453 -2.84 -1.04 -6.85
N ASP A 454 -3.66 -0.41 -7.70
CA ASP A 454 -3.96 1.03 -7.58
C ASP A 454 -4.69 1.33 -6.25
N CYS A 455 -5.60 0.44 -5.83
CA CYS A 455 -6.22 0.52 -4.50
C CYS A 455 -5.16 0.40 -3.40
N ASN A 456 -4.23 -0.56 -3.49
CA ASN A 456 -3.16 -0.78 -2.52
C ASN A 456 -2.27 0.46 -2.36
N ARG A 457 -1.84 1.08 -3.47
CA ARG A 457 -1.07 2.34 -3.47
C ARG A 457 -1.76 3.46 -2.65
N MET A 458 -3.08 3.63 -2.83
CA MET A 458 -3.85 4.60 -2.05
C MET A 458 -4.07 4.17 -0.59
N LEU A 459 -4.27 2.88 -0.35
CA LEU A 459 -4.42 2.31 1.00
C LEU A 459 -3.17 2.51 1.84
N VAL A 460 -1.96 2.31 1.30
CA VAL A 460 -0.70 2.60 2.02
C VAL A 460 -0.66 4.04 2.51
N LYS A 461 -1.03 5.02 1.68
CA LYS A 461 -1.05 6.44 2.09
C LYS A 461 -2.02 6.68 3.25
N ARG A 462 -3.21 6.05 3.23
CA ARG A 462 -4.19 6.11 4.32
C ARG A 462 -3.71 5.38 5.58
N TYR A 463 -3.04 4.23 5.47
CA TYR A 463 -2.46 3.53 6.62
C TYR A 463 -1.31 4.30 7.25
N LEU A 464 -0.45 4.94 6.45
CA LEU A 464 0.63 5.79 6.96
C LEU A 464 0.12 7.04 7.65
N ASP A 465 -0.94 7.68 7.14
CA ASP A 465 -1.53 8.89 7.75
C ASP A 465 -2.42 8.54 8.96
N ASP A 466 -3.44 7.69 8.79
CA ASP A 466 -4.48 7.50 9.81
C ASP A 466 -3.99 6.63 10.98
N TRP A 467 -3.22 5.58 10.67
CA TRP A 467 -2.75 4.60 11.64
C TRP A 467 -1.29 4.84 12.05
N GLY A 468 -0.38 5.03 11.09
CA GLY A 468 1.03 5.30 11.37
C GLY A 468 1.25 6.66 12.01
N TYR A 469 0.66 7.72 11.44
CA TYR A 469 0.89 9.08 11.89
C TYR A 469 -0.08 9.52 12.98
N GLN A 470 -1.36 9.72 12.65
CA GLN A 470 -2.35 10.30 13.55
C GLN A 470 -2.53 9.47 14.82
N ALA A 471 -2.71 8.14 14.70
CA ALA A 471 -2.87 7.28 15.87
C ALA A 471 -1.56 7.00 16.64
N ASN A 472 -0.37 7.06 16.02
CA ASN A 472 0.89 6.65 16.67
C ASN A 472 1.97 7.73 16.70
N ALA A 473 2.60 8.07 15.56
CA ALA A 473 3.79 8.93 15.57
C ALA A 473 3.50 10.40 15.98
N ARG A 474 2.28 10.89 15.75
CA ARG A 474 1.86 12.26 16.10
C ARG A 474 1.87 12.50 17.61
N GLU A 475 1.46 11.52 18.40
CA GLU A 475 1.53 11.58 19.87
C GLU A 475 2.97 11.81 20.34
N LYS A 476 3.89 10.95 19.87
CA LYS A 476 5.31 11.01 20.20
C LYS A 476 5.92 12.38 19.84
N LEU A 477 5.56 12.92 18.68
CA LEU A 477 5.95 14.26 18.27
C LEU A 477 5.47 15.32 19.27
N MET A 478 4.18 15.29 19.65
CA MET A 478 3.63 16.27 20.61
C MET A 478 4.36 16.21 21.96
N TRP A 479 4.61 15.03 22.52
CA TRP A 479 5.36 14.89 23.78
C TRP A 479 6.84 15.28 23.68
N SER A 480 7.42 15.29 22.47
CA SER A 480 8.82 15.68 22.24
C SER A 480 9.04 17.19 22.10
N LEU A 481 7.97 17.95 21.86
CA LEU A 481 8.03 19.41 21.71
C LEU A 481 8.01 20.09 23.10
N PRO A 482 8.74 21.20 23.30
CA PRO A 482 8.93 21.79 24.62
C PRO A 482 7.72 22.57 25.16
N ASP A 483 6.76 22.93 24.31
CA ASP A 483 5.60 23.76 24.65
C ASP A 483 4.45 23.49 23.67
N SER A 484 3.20 23.51 24.15
CA SER A 484 2.01 23.23 23.34
C SER A 484 1.73 24.26 22.24
N LYS A 485 2.30 25.46 22.31
CA LYS A 485 2.25 26.45 21.21
C LYS A 485 2.83 25.88 19.90
N TYR A 486 3.80 24.96 19.98
CA TYR A 486 4.42 24.36 18.79
C TYR A 486 3.52 23.34 18.09
N TYR A 487 2.43 22.88 18.72
CA TYR A 487 1.43 22.02 18.07
C TYR A 487 0.71 22.76 16.94
N PHE A 488 0.52 24.08 17.11
CA PHE A 488 -0.17 24.97 16.18
C PHE A 488 0.76 25.92 15.41
N ASN A 489 2.07 25.82 15.63
CA ASN A 489 3.11 26.48 14.84
C ASN A 489 4.49 25.83 15.10
N LEU A 490 4.92 24.90 14.24
CA LEU A 490 6.17 24.16 14.40
C LEU A 490 7.41 25.07 14.43
N ALA A 491 7.41 26.13 13.61
CA ALA A 491 8.47 27.14 13.55
C ALA A 491 9.88 26.51 13.49
N GLU A 492 10.77 26.81 14.44
CA GLU A 492 12.14 26.27 14.49
C GLU A 492 12.22 24.74 14.69
N TYR A 493 11.13 24.09 15.12
CA TYR A 493 11.05 22.63 15.30
C TYR A 493 10.53 21.87 14.08
N GLU A 494 10.20 22.54 12.97
CA GLU A 494 9.63 21.89 11.79
C GLU A 494 10.53 20.79 11.23
N LYS A 495 11.83 21.08 11.06
CA LYS A 495 12.77 20.08 10.52
C LYS A 495 12.94 18.88 11.47
N TYR A 496 12.97 19.12 12.77
CA TYR A 496 12.99 18.07 13.79
C TYR A 496 11.73 17.19 13.71
N ALA A 497 10.56 17.80 13.54
CA ALA A 497 9.30 17.09 13.38
C ALA A 497 9.28 16.23 12.10
N GLU A 498 9.76 16.76 10.96
CA GLU A 498 9.87 16.01 9.71
C GLU A 498 10.76 14.77 9.87
N ASP A 499 11.92 14.93 10.49
CA ASP A 499 12.89 13.84 10.64
C ASP A 499 12.43 12.78 11.64
N LEU A 500 11.86 13.19 12.78
CA LEU A 500 11.27 12.27 13.77
C LEU A 500 10.13 11.45 13.17
N VAL A 501 9.14 12.12 12.55
CA VAL A 501 7.97 11.42 12.01
C VAL A 501 8.34 10.60 10.78
N THR A 502 9.27 11.06 9.94
CA THR A 502 9.79 10.23 8.83
C THR A 502 10.41 8.94 9.38
N LYS A 503 11.26 9.00 10.41
CA LYS A 503 11.84 7.80 11.03
C LYS A 503 10.75 6.87 11.56
N GLU A 504 9.85 7.38 12.39
CA GLU A 504 8.76 6.62 13.02
C GLU A 504 7.86 5.92 11.99
N LEU A 505 7.50 6.61 10.90
CA LEU A 505 6.68 6.00 9.84
C LEU A 505 7.43 4.93 9.04
N ARG A 506 8.75 5.05 8.86
CA ARG A 506 9.56 4.02 8.20
C ARG A 506 9.64 2.73 9.03
N GLU A 507 9.87 2.86 10.33
CA GLU A 507 9.86 1.72 11.26
C GLU A 507 8.48 1.06 11.33
N PHE A 508 7.42 1.87 11.42
CA PHE A 508 6.03 1.41 11.36
C PHE A 508 5.69 0.68 10.05
N ALA A 509 6.09 1.23 8.90
CA ALA A 509 5.81 0.63 7.59
C ALA A 509 6.56 -0.69 7.39
N ALA A 510 7.81 -0.78 7.83
CA ALA A 510 8.60 -2.01 7.78
C ALA A 510 7.92 -3.16 8.55
N TRP A 511 7.27 -2.85 9.67
CA TRP A 511 6.58 -3.83 10.49
C TRP A 511 5.17 -4.19 9.96
N HIS A 512 4.33 -3.18 9.71
CA HIS A 512 2.90 -3.38 9.43
C HIS A 512 2.54 -3.43 7.94
N LEU A 513 3.37 -2.88 7.05
CA LEU A 513 3.06 -2.70 5.62
C LEU A 513 4.07 -3.44 4.71
N SER A 514 4.78 -4.43 5.26
CA SER A 514 5.79 -5.23 4.55
C SER A 514 5.27 -6.02 3.35
N GLU A 515 3.94 -6.21 3.23
CA GLU A 515 3.30 -6.77 2.03
C GLU A 515 3.33 -5.81 0.83
N TYR A 516 3.59 -4.50 1.02
CA TYR A 516 3.65 -3.52 -0.05
C TYR A 516 5.10 -3.07 -0.37
N PRO A 517 5.62 -3.31 -1.59
CA PRO A 517 6.95 -2.88 -1.99
C PRO A 517 7.17 -1.37 -1.81
N ASN A 518 8.33 -0.97 -1.30
CA ASN A 518 8.73 0.42 -1.07
C ASN A 518 7.85 1.20 -0.06
N ALA A 519 7.01 0.53 0.75
CA ALA A 519 6.24 1.19 1.82
C ALA A 519 7.12 1.97 2.82
N THR A 520 8.42 1.65 2.89
CA THR A 520 9.43 2.30 3.74
C THR A 520 10.17 3.48 3.09
N ASP A 521 10.01 3.77 1.79
CA ASP A 521 10.63 4.96 1.19
C ASP A 521 9.73 6.19 1.36
N ILE A 522 9.59 6.60 2.62
CA ILE A 522 8.73 7.68 3.07
C ILE A 522 9.55 8.95 3.27
N LYS A 523 8.97 10.10 2.90
CA LYS A 523 9.34 11.43 3.41
C LYS A 523 8.10 12.15 3.92
N VAL A 524 8.20 12.75 5.11
CA VAL A 524 7.16 13.57 5.73
C VAL A 524 7.49 15.05 5.61
N THR A 525 6.47 15.87 5.48
CA THR A 525 6.50 17.34 5.48
C THR A 525 5.31 17.89 6.29
N PHE A 526 5.31 19.18 6.62
CA PHE A 526 4.19 19.84 7.32
C PHE A 526 3.62 21.01 6.52
N PRO A 527 2.74 20.78 5.52
CA PRO A 527 2.25 21.82 4.60
C PRO A 527 1.58 23.04 5.25
N TRP A 528 1.06 22.90 6.47
CA TRP A 528 0.44 23.98 7.25
C TRP A 528 1.28 24.43 8.45
N HIS A 529 2.50 23.92 8.62
CA HIS A 529 3.40 24.20 9.74
C HIS A 529 2.79 23.88 11.12
N ILE A 530 1.92 22.87 11.19
CA ILE A 530 1.23 22.41 12.42
C ILE A 530 1.30 20.88 12.53
N THR A 531 1.29 20.34 13.75
CA THR A 531 1.36 18.89 14.02
C THR A 531 0.07 18.15 13.70
N PHE A 532 -0.90 18.76 13.01
CA PHE A 532 -2.17 18.12 12.63
C PHE A 532 -2.17 17.65 11.17
N ILE A 533 -1.45 18.34 10.28
CA ILE A 533 -1.49 18.13 8.83
C ILE A 533 -0.13 17.62 8.35
N GLY A 534 -0.01 16.29 8.25
CA GLY A 534 1.15 15.62 7.67
C GLY A 534 1.06 15.53 6.14
N GLY A 535 2.08 16.02 5.44
CA GLY A 535 2.30 15.76 4.02
C GLY A 535 3.19 14.53 3.86
N ILE A 536 2.58 13.35 3.82
CA ILE A 536 3.29 12.07 3.64
C ILE A 536 3.46 11.78 2.16
N THR A 537 4.71 11.66 1.73
CA THR A 537 5.08 11.24 0.38
C THR A 537 5.78 9.89 0.43
N ILE A 538 5.38 8.98 -0.46
CA ILE A 538 6.10 7.74 -0.75
C ILE A 538 6.85 8.00 -2.05
N ASN A 539 8.14 7.66 -2.11
CA ASN A 539 8.93 7.79 -3.35
C ASN A 539 8.58 6.68 -4.35
N GLU A 540 7.40 6.80 -4.96
CA GLU A 540 6.98 6.01 -6.13
C GLU A 540 7.88 6.27 -7.36
N ASN A 541 8.77 7.27 -7.28
CA ASN A 541 9.76 7.63 -8.30
C ASN A 541 11.03 6.78 -8.26
N ILE A 542 11.18 5.83 -7.31
CA ILE A 542 11.97 4.63 -7.63
C ILE A 542 11.12 3.86 -8.64
N PRO A 543 11.54 3.69 -9.91
CA PRO A 543 10.73 2.98 -10.89
C PRO A 543 10.37 1.60 -10.33
N LYS A 544 9.05 1.28 -10.26
CA LYS A 544 8.51 -0.06 -9.91
C LYS A 544 9.52 -1.09 -10.40
N LYS A 545 10.19 -1.84 -9.51
CA LYS A 545 11.42 -2.62 -9.85
C LYS A 545 11.19 -3.38 -11.17
N LYS A 546 11.61 -2.78 -12.28
CA LYS A 546 11.27 -3.26 -13.63
C LYS A 546 12.04 -4.55 -13.96
N LEU A 547 13.01 -4.84 -13.11
CA LEU A 547 13.91 -5.97 -13.09
C LEU A 547 13.71 -6.67 -11.73
N ILE A 548 13.49 -7.98 -11.74
CA ILE A 548 13.51 -8.78 -10.51
C ILE A 548 14.92 -9.34 -10.35
N PHE A 549 15.51 -9.12 -9.18
CA PHE A 549 16.81 -9.65 -8.80
C PHE A 549 16.60 -10.78 -7.77
N ASN A 550 17.10 -11.98 -8.07
CA ASN A 550 17.03 -13.17 -7.23
C ASN A 550 18.42 -13.79 -7.04
N GLY A 551 18.61 -14.50 -5.93
CA GLY A 551 19.93 -14.72 -5.34
C GLY A 551 20.40 -13.51 -4.50
N ARG A 552 21.63 -13.57 -3.99
CA ARG A 552 22.17 -12.50 -3.11
C ARG A 552 22.81 -11.38 -3.92
N TRP A 553 22.17 -10.21 -3.92
CA TRP A 553 22.58 -8.99 -4.62
C TRP A 553 22.69 -7.81 -3.65
N ASN A 554 23.77 -7.03 -3.72
CA ASN A 554 23.72 -5.65 -3.23
C ASN A 554 23.16 -4.74 -4.33
N ILE A 555 22.28 -3.80 -3.99
CA ILE A 555 21.68 -2.87 -4.95
C ILE A 555 21.85 -1.44 -4.43
N GLU A 556 22.79 -0.72 -5.02
CA GLU A 556 23.17 0.64 -4.62
C GLU A 556 23.45 1.49 -5.86
N ASN A 557 23.20 2.80 -5.79
CA ASN A 557 23.60 3.77 -6.84
C ASN A 557 23.18 3.36 -8.28
N ASN A 558 21.96 2.83 -8.43
CA ASN A 558 21.39 2.30 -9.68
C ASN A 558 22.19 1.15 -10.34
N GLN A 559 22.99 0.43 -9.56
CA GLN A 559 23.72 -0.77 -9.99
C GLN A 559 23.41 -1.93 -9.04
N ALA A 560 23.58 -3.15 -9.53
CA ALA A 560 23.38 -4.37 -8.75
C ALA A 560 24.62 -5.25 -8.85
N THR A 561 25.23 -5.57 -7.71
CA THR A 561 26.44 -6.39 -7.65
C THR A 561 26.15 -7.73 -6.98
N CYS A 562 26.67 -8.82 -7.54
CA CYS A 562 26.58 -10.15 -6.97
C CYS A 562 27.92 -10.89 -6.98
N GLY A 563 28.00 -11.93 -6.14
CA GLY A 563 29.20 -12.74 -5.95
C GLY A 563 28.90 -14.21 -5.65
N ASN A 564 27.74 -14.71 -6.09
CA ASN A 564 27.30 -16.10 -5.90
C ASN A 564 26.82 -16.69 -7.23
N GLY A 565 26.99 -18.00 -7.40
CA GLY A 565 26.46 -18.73 -8.55
C GLY A 565 24.93 -18.78 -8.57
N ALA A 566 24.35 -19.13 -9.73
CA ALA A 566 22.90 -19.19 -9.99
C ALA A 566 22.10 -17.92 -9.62
N THR A 567 22.79 -16.80 -9.38
CA THR A 567 22.18 -15.50 -9.09
C THR A 567 21.70 -14.87 -10.40
N TYR A 568 20.46 -14.37 -10.45
CA TYR A 568 19.81 -13.98 -11.70
C TYR A 568 19.01 -12.67 -11.63
N VAL A 569 18.84 -12.06 -12.80
CA VAL A 569 17.93 -10.94 -13.05
C VAL A 569 16.93 -11.32 -14.15
N THR A 570 15.64 -11.02 -13.95
CA THR A 570 14.60 -11.17 -14.98
C THR A 570 13.96 -9.83 -15.33
N ALA A 571 13.49 -9.71 -16.57
CA ALA A 571 12.76 -8.53 -17.04
C ALA A 571 11.77 -8.87 -18.16
N ARG A 572 10.73 -8.05 -18.28
CA ARG A 572 9.90 -7.95 -19.49
C ARG A 572 10.30 -6.71 -20.27
N PHE A 573 10.32 -6.76 -21.60
CA PHE A 573 10.68 -5.62 -22.43
C PHE A 573 9.91 -5.61 -23.74
N THR A 574 9.74 -4.44 -24.34
CA THR A 574 9.32 -4.32 -25.76
C THR A 574 10.55 -4.19 -26.65
N GLY A 575 10.43 -4.51 -27.94
CA GLY A 575 11.46 -4.18 -28.94
C GLY A 575 11.76 -5.31 -29.92
N THR A 576 12.99 -5.30 -30.42
CA THR A 576 13.59 -6.26 -31.36
C THR A 576 15.03 -6.65 -30.97
N SER A 577 15.67 -5.91 -30.07
CA SER A 577 16.96 -6.25 -29.46
C SER A 577 17.00 -5.98 -27.95
N ILE A 578 17.97 -6.59 -27.28
CA ILE A 578 18.33 -6.32 -25.88
C ILE A 578 19.83 -6.56 -25.67
N ALA A 579 20.47 -5.61 -25.00
CA ALA A 579 21.85 -5.69 -24.53
C ALA A 579 21.89 -5.48 -23.01
N ALA A 580 22.93 -5.97 -22.35
CA ALA A 580 23.17 -5.74 -20.93
C ALA A 580 24.47 -4.94 -20.72
N LYS A 581 24.44 -4.03 -19.74
CA LYS A 581 25.64 -3.41 -19.20
C LYS A 581 26.09 -4.18 -17.97
N MET A 582 27.31 -4.71 -18.01
CA MET A 582 27.89 -5.53 -16.95
C MET A 582 29.37 -5.22 -16.83
N ASP A 583 29.84 -5.03 -15.60
CA ASP A 583 31.26 -5.07 -15.26
C ASP A 583 31.58 -6.46 -14.72
N ASP A 584 32.05 -7.32 -15.62
CA ASP A 584 32.48 -8.70 -15.37
C ASP A 584 33.36 -9.12 -16.56
N ARG A 585 34.40 -9.92 -16.30
CA ARG A 585 35.30 -10.48 -17.32
C ARG A 585 35.64 -11.95 -17.06
N ASN A 586 35.27 -12.48 -15.90
CA ASN A 586 35.73 -13.76 -15.39
C ASN A 586 34.60 -14.78 -15.35
N CYS A 587 33.41 -14.37 -14.91
CA CYS A 587 32.29 -15.26 -14.70
C CYS A 587 31.61 -15.63 -16.02
N TRP A 588 31.08 -16.85 -16.10
CA TRP A 588 30.12 -17.17 -17.14
C TRP A 588 28.71 -16.82 -16.70
N TRP A 589 27.95 -16.31 -17.67
CA TRP A 589 26.54 -16.05 -17.57
C TRP A 589 25.79 -16.83 -18.65
N ARG A 590 24.49 -16.98 -18.47
CA ARG A 590 23.57 -17.45 -19.50
C ARG A 590 22.34 -16.58 -19.55
N TYR A 591 21.71 -16.52 -20.72
CA TYR A 591 20.41 -15.89 -20.86
C TYR A 591 19.46 -16.72 -21.73
N GLU A 592 18.19 -16.69 -21.36
CA GLU A 592 17.07 -17.16 -22.18
C GLU A 592 16.23 -15.95 -22.62
N ILE A 593 15.64 -16.03 -23.81
CA ILE A 593 14.62 -15.10 -24.30
C ILE A 593 13.35 -15.90 -24.58
N ASP A 594 12.22 -15.47 -24.04
CA ASP A 594 10.90 -16.10 -24.23
C ASP A 594 10.87 -17.61 -23.91
N GLY A 595 11.63 -18.05 -22.90
CA GLY A 595 11.72 -19.47 -22.51
C GLY A 595 12.45 -20.38 -23.51
N LYS A 596 13.17 -19.81 -24.49
CA LYS A 596 14.04 -20.57 -25.41
C LYS A 596 15.29 -21.08 -24.69
N PRO A 597 15.97 -22.12 -25.21
CA PRO A 597 17.20 -22.64 -24.61
C PRO A 597 18.25 -21.55 -24.32
N TYR A 598 18.93 -21.71 -23.18
CA TYR A 598 19.95 -20.78 -22.72
C TYR A 598 21.11 -20.63 -23.69
N ASN A 599 21.49 -19.38 -23.96
CA ASN A 599 22.74 -19.02 -24.62
C ASN A 599 23.79 -18.69 -23.56
N ARG A 600 25.02 -19.16 -23.73
CA ARG A 600 26.14 -18.94 -22.79
C ARG A 600 26.98 -17.75 -23.22
N ILE A 601 27.38 -16.91 -22.27
CA ILE A 601 28.11 -15.65 -22.54
C ILE A 601 29.13 -15.32 -21.44
N LYS A 602 30.28 -14.78 -21.85
CA LYS A 602 31.25 -14.10 -20.99
C LYS A 602 31.24 -12.63 -21.39
N PHE A 603 31.01 -11.73 -20.44
CA PHE A 603 31.07 -10.29 -20.71
C PHE A 603 32.51 -9.87 -21.02
N ARG A 604 32.69 -8.99 -22.01
CA ARG A 604 34.02 -8.52 -22.46
C ARG A 604 34.12 -6.99 -22.56
N ASN A 605 32.99 -6.33 -22.80
CA ASN A 605 32.84 -4.89 -22.90
C ASN A 605 31.75 -4.43 -21.92
N GLU A 606 31.79 -3.15 -21.50
CA GLU A 606 30.76 -2.56 -20.62
C GLU A 606 29.33 -2.64 -21.15
N LEU A 607 29.14 -2.88 -22.46
CA LEU A 607 27.86 -3.15 -23.10
C LEU A 607 28.02 -4.38 -24.00
N THR A 608 27.14 -5.38 -23.82
CA THR A 608 27.16 -6.62 -24.58
C THR A 608 25.75 -6.98 -25.05
N THR A 609 25.56 -7.14 -26.37
CA THR A 609 24.30 -7.60 -26.97
C THR A 609 23.98 -9.01 -26.52
N LEU A 610 22.75 -9.23 -26.04
CA LEU A 610 22.24 -10.54 -25.66
C LEU A 610 21.35 -11.10 -26.76
N ALA A 611 20.42 -10.31 -27.31
CA ALA A 611 19.62 -10.74 -28.45
C ALA A 611 19.36 -9.59 -29.42
N GLU A 612 19.20 -9.93 -30.68
CA GLU A 612 18.88 -9.05 -31.80
C GLU A 612 17.99 -9.80 -32.80
N ASN A 613 17.36 -9.08 -33.72
CA ASN A 613 16.43 -9.64 -34.72
C ASN A 613 15.23 -10.41 -34.11
N LEU A 614 14.81 -10.04 -32.88
CA LEU A 614 13.58 -10.55 -32.28
C LEU A 614 12.34 -10.01 -33.01
N PRO A 615 11.24 -10.78 -33.11
CA PRO A 615 10.00 -10.28 -33.71
C PRO A 615 9.42 -9.13 -32.88
N LYS A 616 9.16 -7.97 -33.50
CA LYS A 616 8.66 -6.77 -32.80
C LYS A 616 7.45 -7.08 -31.91
N GLY A 617 7.64 -7.02 -30.59
CA GLY A 617 6.61 -7.34 -29.61
C GLY A 617 7.06 -7.13 -28.18
N GLU A 618 6.40 -7.83 -27.26
CA GLU A 618 6.89 -8.02 -25.88
C GLU A 618 7.73 -9.30 -25.80
N HIS A 619 8.76 -9.25 -24.96
CA HIS A 619 9.68 -10.35 -24.69
C HIS A 619 9.97 -10.48 -23.20
N LYS A 620 10.41 -11.67 -22.81
CA LYS A 620 10.94 -11.98 -21.46
C LYS A 620 12.40 -12.36 -21.55
N ILE A 621 13.22 -11.82 -20.64
CA ILE A 621 14.60 -12.23 -20.44
C ILE A 621 14.80 -12.74 -19.01
N LYS A 622 15.56 -13.84 -18.87
CA LYS A 622 16.25 -14.19 -17.62
C LYS A 622 17.75 -14.27 -17.94
N LEU A 623 18.56 -13.53 -17.19
CA LEU A 623 20.02 -13.52 -17.25
C LEU A 623 20.55 -14.05 -15.91
N VAL A 624 21.26 -15.18 -15.92
CA VAL A 624 21.70 -15.93 -14.74
C VAL A 624 23.20 -16.20 -14.76
N ARG A 625 23.86 -16.08 -13.61
CA ARG A 625 25.29 -16.40 -13.43
C ARG A 625 25.49 -17.92 -13.31
N SER A 626 26.39 -18.48 -14.10
CA SER A 626 26.69 -19.92 -14.10
C SER A 626 27.83 -20.33 -13.17
N THR A 627 28.77 -19.43 -12.86
CA THR A 627 29.96 -19.75 -12.04
C THR A 627 29.80 -19.30 -10.59
N GLU A 628 30.37 -20.07 -9.66
CA GLU A 628 30.37 -19.80 -8.22
C GLU A 628 31.14 -18.53 -7.85
N GLY A 629 31.16 -18.23 -6.55
CA GLY A 629 31.68 -16.97 -6.03
C GLY A 629 33.17 -16.74 -6.25
N GLU A 630 33.99 -17.81 -6.31
CA GLU A 630 35.44 -17.73 -6.51
C GLU A 630 35.83 -17.04 -7.82
N ALA A 631 34.99 -17.12 -8.86
CA ALA A 631 35.21 -16.44 -10.13
C ALA A 631 35.23 -14.88 -10.04
N GLY A 632 34.81 -14.32 -8.90
CA GLY A 632 34.84 -12.88 -8.60
C GLY A 632 33.45 -12.24 -8.54
N LEU A 633 33.41 -10.91 -8.50
CA LEU A 633 32.15 -10.14 -8.47
C LEU A 633 31.69 -9.75 -9.89
N SER A 634 30.39 -9.59 -10.05
CA SER A 634 29.75 -9.10 -11.27
C SER A 634 28.90 -7.88 -10.94
N THR A 635 29.07 -6.74 -11.62
CA THR A 635 28.25 -5.53 -11.40
C THR A 635 27.39 -5.19 -12.60
N PHE A 636 26.10 -5.45 -12.49
CA PHE A 636 25.08 -5.17 -13.49
C PHE A 636 24.63 -3.71 -13.42
N LYS A 637 24.72 -2.99 -14.56
CA LYS A 637 24.42 -1.56 -14.69
C LYS A 637 23.13 -1.27 -15.51
N GLY A 638 22.32 -2.31 -15.77
CA GLY A 638 21.04 -2.20 -16.49
C GLY A 638 21.01 -2.85 -17.87
N PHE A 639 19.80 -3.05 -18.41
CA PHE A 639 19.59 -3.42 -19.80
C PHE A 639 19.51 -2.17 -20.71
N VAL A 640 19.83 -2.36 -21.99
CA VAL A 640 19.69 -1.38 -23.07
C VAL A 640 18.83 -2.01 -24.16
N LEU A 641 17.87 -1.24 -24.68
CA LEU A 641 16.91 -1.66 -25.69
C LEU A 641 17.02 -0.75 -26.93
N ASP A 642 16.23 -1.07 -27.96
CA ASP A 642 16.03 -0.22 -29.13
C ASP A 642 15.47 1.18 -28.79
N GLU A 643 15.61 2.14 -29.69
CA GLU A 643 15.01 3.47 -29.52
C GLU A 643 13.47 3.38 -29.46
N GLY A 644 12.87 3.94 -28.40
CA GLY A 644 11.42 3.90 -28.17
C GLY A 644 10.90 2.57 -27.60
N ALA A 645 11.77 1.60 -27.34
CA ALA A 645 11.45 0.42 -26.54
C ALA A 645 11.52 0.70 -25.04
N GLU A 646 10.83 -0.11 -24.23
CA GLU A 646 10.81 0.02 -22.77
C GLU A 646 10.91 -1.32 -22.05
N ILE A 647 11.54 -1.31 -20.87
CA ILE A 647 11.36 -2.37 -19.89
C ILE A 647 9.94 -2.21 -19.31
N LEU A 648 9.19 -3.30 -19.23
CA LEU A 648 7.81 -3.36 -18.73
C LEU A 648 7.79 -3.68 -17.23
N SER A 649 6.60 -3.70 -16.62
CA SER A 649 6.42 -4.33 -15.31
C SER A 649 6.82 -5.81 -15.40
N PRO A 650 7.54 -6.38 -14.41
CA PRO A 650 7.88 -7.80 -14.41
C PRO A 650 6.63 -8.67 -14.19
N ASP A 651 6.79 -9.99 -14.27
CA ASP A 651 5.79 -10.91 -13.73
C ASP A 651 5.74 -10.84 -12.19
N GLU A 652 4.66 -11.31 -11.58
CA GLU A 652 4.58 -11.44 -10.12
C GLU A 652 5.72 -12.33 -9.56
N PRO A 653 6.33 -11.98 -8.41
CA PRO A 653 7.30 -12.82 -7.73
C PRO A 653 6.75 -14.21 -7.43
N LYS A 654 7.63 -15.23 -7.36
CA LYS A 654 7.18 -16.59 -7.04
C LYS A 654 6.69 -16.70 -5.61
N ARG A 655 5.74 -17.63 -5.39
CA ARG A 655 5.10 -17.86 -4.07
C ARG A 655 6.08 -18.36 -3.01
N LEU A 656 7.20 -18.94 -3.44
CA LEU A 656 8.20 -19.59 -2.60
C LEU A 656 9.59 -19.07 -2.95
N LYS A 657 10.42 -18.87 -1.92
CA LYS A 657 11.86 -18.61 -2.05
C LYS A 657 12.67 -19.70 -1.34
N LEU A 658 13.57 -20.35 -2.08
CA LEU A 658 14.40 -21.46 -1.58
C LEU A 658 15.88 -21.07 -1.62
N GLU A 659 16.62 -21.34 -0.54
CA GLU A 659 18.08 -21.17 -0.53
C GLU A 659 18.79 -22.52 -0.42
N PHE A 660 19.83 -22.72 -1.23
CA PHE A 660 20.62 -23.96 -1.26
C PHE A 660 22.04 -23.67 -0.79
N VAL A 661 22.45 -24.34 0.28
CA VAL A 661 23.75 -24.19 0.94
C VAL A 661 24.54 -25.49 0.81
N GLY A 662 25.78 -25.43 0.34
CA GLY A 662 26.60 -26.63 0.18
C GLY A 662 27.94 -26.42 -0.53
N ASP A 663 28.52 -27.52 -0.99
CA ASP A 663 29.82 -27.55 -1.66
C ASP A 663 29.73 -27.52 -3.20
N SER A 664 30.77 -28.00 -3.89
CA SER A 664 30.90 -28.11 -5.35
C SER A 664 29.71 -28.81 -6.03
N ILE A 665 29.03 -29.73 -5.34
CA ILE A 665 27.85 -30.43 -5.87
C ILE A 665 26.64 -29.49 -5.92
N THR A 666 26.51 -28.61 -4.93
CA THR A 666 25.48 -27.57 -4.90
C THR A 666 25.81 -26.44 -5.88
N ALA A 667 27.10 -26.14 -6.09
CA ALA A 667 27.59 -25.24 -7.14
C ALA A 667 27.46 -25.80 -8.56
N GLY A 668 27.24 -27.11 -8.74
CA GLY A 668 27.19 -27.70 -10.08
C GLY A 668 28.54 -27.68 -10.80
N ALA A 669 29.61 -27.92 -10.04
CA ALA A 669 30.96 -28.14 -10.56
C ALA A 669 30.96 -29.16 -11.71
N PHE A 670 31.73 -28.86 -12.76
CA PHE A 670 31.98 -29.73 -13.91
C PHE A 670 30.76 -30.18 -14.75
N ASN A 671 29.53 -29.79 -14.39
CA ASN A 671 28.31 -30.35 -15.00
C ASN A 671 28.05 -29.89 -16.45
N ASP A 672 28.82 -28.95 -17.01
CA ASP A 672 28.57 -28.31 -18.32
C ASP A 672 29.55 -28.73 -19.43
N GLY A 673 30.42 -29.72 -19.22
CA GLY A 673 31.29 -30.23 -20.29
C GLY A 673 32.39 -31.20 -19.84
N PRO A 674 33.30 -31.58 -20.76
CA PRO A 674 34.43 -32.47 -20.46
C PRO A 674 35.44 -31.78 -19.53
N HIS A 675 35.42 -32.18 -18.26
CA HIS A 675 36.24 -31.59 -17.19
C HIS A 675 37.73 -31.96 -17.27
N ASP A 676 38.06 -32.98 -18.06
CA ASP A 676 39.41 -33.46 -18.36
C ASP A 676 40.15 -32.60 -19.40
N VAL A 677 39.45 -31.71 -20.11
CA VAL A 677 39.99 -30.90 -21.21
C VAL A 677 39.87 -29.38 -20.98
N LEU A 678 38.90 -28.95 -20.16
CA LEU A 678 38.56 -27.53 -19.98
C LEU A 678 38.83 -27.04 -18.55
N SER A 679 39.11 -25.74 -18.41
CA SER A 679 39.32 -25.12 -17.09
C SER A 679 38.04 -25.16 -16.25
N TYR A 680 38.19 -25.26 -14.92
CA TYR A 680 37.11 -25.43 -13.94
C TYR A 680 35.83 -24.61 -14.23
N HIS A 681 35.92 -23.28 -14.19
CA HIS A 681 34.79 -22.39 -14.47
C HIS A 681 34.27 -22.44 -15.91
N ASP A 682 35.04 -22.98 -16.86
CA ASP A 682 34.59 -23.18 -18.25
C ASP A 682 33.66 -24.40 -18.41
N VAL A 683 33.52 -25.27 -17.39
CA VAL A 683 32.57 -26.41 -17.36
C VAL A 683 31.61 -26.41 -16.16
N GLU A 684 31.47 -25.26 -15.49
CA GLU A 684 30.59 -25.09 -14.34
C GLU A 684 29.22 -24.50 -14.73
N ASN A 685 28.12 -25.03 -14.19
CA ASN A 685 26.81 -24.39 -14.30
C ASN A 685 25.92 -24.59 -13.06
N ASN A 686 26.03 -23.62 -12.14
CA ASN A 686 25.19 -23.50 -10.95
C ASN A 686 23.68 -23.53 -11.28
N ASP A 687 23.23 -22.89 -12.36
CA ASP A 687 21.78 -22.87 -12.70
C ASP A 687 21.22 -24.24 -13.08
N MET A 688 22.08 -25.25 -13.33
CA MET A 688 21.70 -26.63 -13.61
C MET A 688 22.14 -27.61 -12.50
N SER A 689 22.59 -27.13 -11.35
CA SER A 689 22.70 -27.98 -10.15
C SER A 689 21.30 -28.37 -9.62
N TYR A 690 21.25 -29.33 -8.69
CA TYR A 690 19.98 -29.92 -8.24
C TYR A 690 19.04 -28.89 -7.59
N GLY A 691 19.58 -27.85 -6.95
CA GLY A 691 18.81 -26.85 -6.22
C GLY A 691 17.93 -25.98 -7.13
N PRO A 692 18.51 -25.24 -8.09
CA PRO A 692 17.76 -24.51 -9.10
C PRO A 692 16.83 -25.38 -9.95
N GLN A 693 17.21 -26.64 -10.24
CA GLN A 693 16.32 -27.59 -10.90
C GLN A 693 15.07 -27.91 -10.05
N LEU A 694 15.25 -28.20 -8.76
CA LEU A 694 14.17 -28.42 -7.80
C LEU A 694 13.28 -27.17 -7.64
N ALA A 695 13.87 -25.98 -7.54
CA ALA A 695 13.12 -24.72 -7.42
C ALA A 695 12.20 -24.50 -8.63
N ARG A 696 12.69 -24.76 -9.85
CA ARG A 696 11.86 -24.72 -11.07
C ARG A 696 10.72 -25.75 -11.06
N MET A 697 10.96 -26.96 -10.52
CA MET A 697 9.90 -27.99 -10.35
C MET A 697 8.84 -27.62 -9.31
N LEU A 698 9.12 -26.66 -8.42
CA LEU A 698 8.25 -26.20 -7.34
C LEU A 698 7.61 -24.82 -7.60
N ASP A 699 7.86 -24.21 -8.77
CA ASP A 699 7.52 -22.84 -9.13
C ASP A 699 8.03 -21.80 -8.10
N ALA A 700 9.29 -21.94 -7.70
CA ALA A 700 9.96 -21.14 -6.69
C ALA A 700 11.10 -20.29 -7.25
N ASP A 701 11.31 -19.11 -6.67
CA ASP A 701 12.55 -18.34 -6.83
C ASP A 701 13.65 -18.95 -5.93
N TYR A 702 14.93 -18.73 -6.27
CA TYR A 702 16.04 -19.39 -5.57
C TYR A 702 17.29 -18.54 -5.35
N SER A 703 18.07 -18.96 -4.36
CA SER A 703 19.43 -18.50 -4.02
C SER A 703 20.34 -19.73 -3.88
N VAL A 704 21.58 -19.64 -4.35
CA VAL A 704 22.60 -20.67 -4.15
C VAL A 704 23.79 -20.03 -3.45
N LEU A 705 24.16 -20.57 -2.29
CA LEU A 705 25.34 -20.22 -1.52
C LEU A 705 26.20 -21.47 -1.43
N ALA A 706 27.07 -21.66 -2.42
CA ALA A 706 27.91 -22.84 -2.51
C ALA A 706 29.35 -22.50 -2.89
N LYS A 707 30.29 -23.29 -2.37
CA LYS A 707 31.74 -23.13 -2.58
C LYS A 707 32.42 -24.48 -2.79
N SER A 708 33.19 -24.62 -3.86
CA SER A 708 33.86 -25.86 -4.19
C SER A 708 34.99 -26.20 -3.24
N GLY A 709 35.03 -27.44 -2.76
CA GLY A 709 35.96 -27.84 -1.70
C GLY A 709 35.65 -27.21 -0.33
N GLU A 710 34.43 -26.74 -0.05
CA GLU A 710 34.04 -26.34 1.31
C GLU A 710 33.65 -27.56 2.16
N GLY A 711 34.01 -27.52 3.44
CA GLY A 711 33.55 -28.48 4.44
C GLY A 711 32.90 -27.81 5.65
N LEU A 712 32.70 -28.61 6.71
CA LEU A 712 32.22 -28.15 8.01
C LEU A 712 33.34 -28.06 9.05
N VAL A 713 34.26 -29.02 9.03
CA VAL A 713 35.40 -29.12 9.95
C VAL A 713 36.69 -28.70 9.25
N HIS A 714 36.84 -29.07 7.96
CA HIS A 714 37.95 -28.62 7.13
C HIS A 714 37.57 -28.54 5.64
N ASN A 715 38.18 -27.60 4.94
CA ASN A 715 38.10 -27.48 3.49
C ASN A 715 39.00 -28.50 2.79
N TYR A 716 38.81 -28.66 1.48
CA TYR A 716 39.72 -29.42 0.63
C TYR A 716 41.14 -28.83 0.70
N SER A 717 42.12 -29.69 0.98
CA SER A 717 43.54 -29.31 1.15
C SER A 717 43.81 -28.25 2.22
N GLU A 718 42.98 -28.15 3.24
CA GLU A 718 43.25 -27.31 4.42
C GLU A 718 44.25 -27.99 5.37
N GLU A 719 45.33 -27.27 5.73
CA GLU A 719 46.32 -27.76 6.68
C GLU A 719 45.87 -27.52 8.14
N TRP A 720 46.18 -28.46 9.03
CA TRP A 720 45.92 -28.30 10.46
C TRP A 720 46.92 -27.31 11.11
N PRO A 721 46.50 -26.39 11.99
CA PRO A 721 45.14 -26.22 12.52
C PRO A 721 44.21 -25.48 11.55
N TYR A 722 43.04 -26.07 11.32
CA TYR A 722 42.00 -25.53 10.45
C TYR A 722 41.58 -24.13 10.90
N ASN A 723 41.62 -23.18 9.99
CA ASN A 723 41.48 -21.75 10.23
C ASN A 723 40.97 -20.95 9.03
N GLN A 724 40.62 -21.61 7.92
CA GLN A 724 39.99 -20.97 6.76
C GLN A 724 38.55 -20.53 7.10
N VAL A 725 37.90 -19.90 6.13
CA VAL A 725 36.46 -19.62 6.18
C VAL A 725 35.71 -20.89 5.81
N HIS A 726 34.74 -21.30 6.64
CA HIS A 726 33.85 -22.44 6.38
C HIS A 726 32.41 -21.99 6.12
N THR A 727 31.54 -22.95 5.79
CA THR A 727 30.14 -22.71 5.38
C THR A 727 29.36 -21.85 6.39
N ALA A 728 29.57 -22.07 7.69
CA ALA A 728 28.85 -21.35 8.75
C ALA A 728 29.25 -19.87 8.84
N ASP A 729 30.52 -19.56 8.59
CA ASP A 729 31.07 -18.20 8.62
C ASP A 729 30.67 -17.40 7.40
N ARG A 730 30.61 -18.07 6.23
CA ARG A 730 30.16 -17.53 4.95
C ARG A 730 28.65 -17.29 4.92
N TYR A 731 27.85 -18.08 5.66
CA TYR A 731 26.39 -18.04 5.60
C TYR A 731 25.74 -16.65 5.78
N PRO A 732 26.23 -15.73 6.63
CA PRO A 732 25.67 -14.39 6.76
C PRO A 732 26.02 -13.42 5.63
N TRP A 733 26.98 -13.73 4.74
CA TRP A 733 27.53 -12.76 3.78
C TRP A 733 26.73 -12.67 2.48
N THR A 734 26.67 -11.47 1.89
CA THR A 734 26.08 -11.23 0.56
C THR A 734 26.98 -11.78 -0.55
N TYR A 735 28.29 -11.77 -0.34
CA TYR A 735 29.31 -12.17 -1.32
C TYR A 735 30.21 -13.28 -0.78
N TYR A 736 30.82 -13.99 -1.71
CA TYR A 736 31.96 -14.85 -1.46
C TYR A 736 33.21 -14.05 -1.05
N SER A 737 33.93 -14.53 -0.03
CA SER A 737 35.35 -14.23 0.22
C SER A 737 36.04 -15.48 0.80
N PHE A 738 37.37 -15.54 0.69
CA PHE A 738 38.24 -16.54 1.33
C PHE A 738 39.03 -15.98 2.53
N ASN A 739 38.95 -14.67 2.79
CA ASN A 739 39.79 -13.97 3.75
C ASN A 739 38.97 -13.37 4.89
N TRP A 740 39.22 -13.84 6.12
CA TRP A 740 38.66 -13.29 7.35
C TRP A 740 38.79 -11.77 7.50
N ASN A 741 39.88 -11.19 6.97
CA ASN A 741 40.21 -9.76 7.14
C ASN A 741 39.57 -8.85 6.09
N ASP A 742 38.84 -9.39 5.10
CA ASP A 742 38.08 -8.57 4.15
C ASP A 742 36.90 -7.89 4.85
N HIS A 743 36.38 -6.80 4.26
CA HIS A 743 35.13 -6.21 4.71
C HIS A 743 33.93 -6.98 4.13
N HIS A 744 33.31 -7.82 4.95
CA HIS A 744 32.16 -8.63 4.56
C HIS A 744 30.85 -7.86 4.65
N LEU A 745 30.21 -7.63 3.50
CA LEU A 745 28.84 -7.12 3.44
C LEU A 745 27.86 -8.24 3.86
N ASN A 746 27.19 -8.10 5.00
CA ASN A 746 26.17 -9.05 5.44
C ASN A 746 24.91 -8.98 4.58
N TRP A 747 24.25 -10.11 4.39
CA TRP A 747 22.98 -10.23 3.68
C TRP A 747 21.82 -9.70 4.51
N ASP A 748 20.92 -8.95 3.87
CA ASP A 748 19.71 -8.47 4.53
C ASP A 748 18.60 -9.53 4.50
N PHE A 749 18.64 -10.42 5.49
CA PHE A 749 17.61 -11.43 5.73
C PHE A 749 16.24 -10.83 6.08
N SER A 750 16.16 -9.56 6.51
CA SER A 750 14.88 -8.94 6.91
C SER A 750 14.02 -8.57 5.70
N ASN A 751 14.63 -8.03 4.64
CA ASN A 751 13.96 -7.72 3.38
C ASN A 751 13.95 -8.89 2.37
N ASN A 752 14.65 -9.99 2.67
CA ASN A 752 14.77 -11.16 1.79
C ASN A 752 14.38 -12.46 2.50
N LYS A 753 13.10 -12.56 2.86
CA LYS A 753 12.55 -13.78 3.48
C LYS A 753 12.73 -15.01 2.58
N THR A 754 13.29 -16.06 3.18
CA THR A 754 13.39 -17.41 2.62
C THR A 754 12.34 -18.33 3.26
N ASP A 755 11.69 -19.19 2.48
CA ASP A 755 10.69 -20.16 2.99
C ASP A 755 11.31 -21.50 3.36
N ALA A 756 12.38 -21.92 2.66
CA ALA A 756 13.18 -23.08 3.06
C ALA A 756 14.67 -22.93 2.72
N VAL A 757 15.53 -23.43 3.62
CA VAL A 757 16.98 -23.51 3.43
C VAL A 757 17.38 -24.97 3.37
N PHE A 758 18.00 -25.37 2.26
CA PHE A 758 18.57 -26.69 2.05
C PHE A 758 20.04 -26.67 2.44
N ILE A 759 20.49 -27.68 3.19
CA ILE A 759 21.89 -27.82 3.59
C ILE A 759 22.39 -29.17 3.08
N SER A 760 23.34 -29.16 2.15
CA SER A 760 24.01 -30.35 1.61
C SER A 760 25.51 -30.10 1.60
N ILE A 761 26.13 -30.34 2.75
CA ILE A 761 27.54 -30.07 3.01
C ILE A 761 28.14 -31.24 3.79
N GLY A 762 29.41 -31.55 3.54
CA GLY A 762 30.14 -32.61 4.23
C GLY A 762 30.96 -33.51 3.32
N ALA A 763 30.86 -33.39 1.98
CA ALA A 763 31.59 -34.29 1.09
C ALA A 763 33.11 -34.16 1.27
N ASN A 764 33.62 -32.93 1.36
CA ASN A 764 35.05 -32.64 1.48
C ASN A 764 35.64 -33.07 2.83
N ASP A 765 34.83 -33.13 3.88
CA ASP A 765 35.24 -33.64 5.20
C ASP A 765 35.52 -35.16 5.18
N PHE A 766 34.97 -35.93 4.23
CA PHE A 766 35.09 -37.40 4.20
C PHE A 766 35.77 -37.98 2.94
N LEU A 767 35.86 -37.21 1.84
CA LEU A 767 36.58 -37.60 0.62
C LEU A 767 38.09 -37.71 0.83
N PHE A 768 38.64 -37.04 1.83
CA PHE A 768 40.08 -36.89 2.06
C PHE A 768 40.46 -37.17 3.52
N GLU A 769 41.75 -37.36 3.78
CA GLU A 769 42.29 -37.51 5.14
C GLU A 769 42.94 -36.19 5.62
N PRO A 770 42.93 -35.90 6.94
CA PRO A 770 42.37 -36.73 8.00
C PRO A 770 40.86 -36.49 8.19
N ARG A 771 40.07 -37.56 8.21
CA ARG A 771 38.62 -37.49 8.45
C ARG A 771 38.30 -36.94 9.85
N PRO A 772 37.21 -36.17 10.02
CA PRO A 772 36.79 -35.66 11.32
C PRO A 772 36.28 -36.77 12.24
N THR A 773 36.35 -36.55 13.54
CA THR A 773 35.64 -37.39 14.52
C THR A 773 34.13 -37.12 14.51
N GLU A 774 33.35 -38.07 15.02
CA GLU A 774 31.89 -37.94 15.16
C GLU A 774 31.50 -36.65 15.91
N ASP A 775 32.18 -36.35 17.02
CA ASP A 775 31.88 -35.18 17.84
C ASP A 775 32.22 -33.86 17.13
N GLU A 776 33.31 -33.80 16.36
CA GLU A 776 33.69 -32.61 15.57
C GLU A 776 32.66 -32.32 14.48
N PHE A 777 32.33 -33.33 13.65
CA PHE A 777 31.38 -33.15 12.55
C PHE A 777 29.98 -32.80 13.07
N ILE A 778 29.47 -33.49 14.10
CA ILE A 778 28.16 -33.17 14.68
C ILE A 778 28.14 -31.77 15.30
N LYS A 779 29.23 -31.34 15.94
CA LYS A 779 29.36 -30.01 16.53
C LYS A 779 29.25 -28.91 15.47
N GLU A 780 29.99 -29.02 14.37
CA GLU A 780 29.97 -27.99 13.32
C GLU A 780 28.70 -28.03 12.46
N TYR A 781 28.12 -29.22 12.21
CA TYR A 781 26.80 -29.29 11.56
C TYR A 781 25.71 -28.60 12.42
N ILE A 782 25.72 -28.83 13.74
CA ILE A 782 24.84 -28.13 14.68
C ILE A 782 25.12 -26.62 14.71
N HIS A 783 26.39 -26.20 14.56
CA HIS A 783 26.74 -24.78 14.47
C HIS A 783 26.12 -24.13 13.22
N LEU A 784 26.31 -24.73 12.04
CA LEU A 784 25.72 -24.24 10.78
C LEU A 784 24.19 -24.15 10.88
N ILE A 785 23.49 -25.19 11.34
CA ILE A 785 22.03 -25.14 11.49
C ILE A 785 21.59 -23.99 12.41
N LYS A 786 22.32 -23.73 13.51
CA LYS A 786 22.03 -22.60 14.40
C LYS A 786 22.26 -21.25 13.72
N VAL A 787 23.30 -21.11 12.91
CA VAL A 787 23.54 -19.88 12.12
C VAL A 787 22.43 -19.66 11.09
N VAL A 788 22.01 -20.71 10.38
CA VAL A 788 20.88 -20.65 9.43
C VAL A 788 19.58 -20.28 10.14
N ARG A 789 19.25 -20.94 11.26
CA ARG A 789 18.04 -20.68 12.08
C ARG A 789 18.03 -19.28 12.67
N LYS A 790 19.17 -18.76 13.13
CA LYS A 790 19.31 -17.39 13.66
C LYS A 790 18.93 -16.34 12.60
N ASN A 791 19.38 -16.52 11.36
CA ASN A 791 19.12 -15.59 10.28
C ASN A 791 17.77 -15.83 9.57
N ASN A 792 17.23 -17.06 9.63
CA ASN A 792 15.92 -17.43 9.08
C ASN A 792 15.03 -18.10 10.15
N PRO A 793 14.46 -17.34 11.10
CA PRO A 793 13.73 -17.91 12.23
C PRO A 793 12.51 -18.77 11.84
N THR A 794 11.89 -18.51 10.69
CA THR A 794 10.64 -19.14 10.25
C THR A 794 10.77 -20.09 9.05
N ALA A 795 11.97 -20.25 8.47
CA ALA A 795 12.17 -21.09 7.30
C ALA A 795 12.18 -22.59 7.68
N ALA A 796 11.72 -23.47 6.79
CA ALA A 796 11.98 -24.90 6.93
C ALA A 796 13.47 -25.17 6.63
N ILE A 797 14.21 -25.75 7.57
CA ILE A 797 15.61 -26.15 7.35
C ILE A 797 15.61 -27.63 6.95
N ILE A 798 16.15 -27.94 5.77
CA ILE A 798 16.12 -29.28 5.17
C ILE A 798 17.56 -29.73 4.94
N CYS A 799 18.10 -30.50 5.88
CA CYS A 799 19.42 -31.10 5.75
C CYS A 799 19.31 -32.32 4.84
N LEU A 800 20.22 -32.43 3.87
CA LEU A 800 20.33 -33.55 2.95
C LEU A 800 21.54 -34.40 3.33
N GLU A 801 21.45 -35.70 3.05
CA GLU A 801 22.64 -36.55 3.01
C GLU A 801 23.64 -36.00 1.97
N PRO A 802 24.94 -35.84 2.32
CA PRO A 802 25.93 -35.43 1.33
C PRO A 802 26.12 -36.52 0.27
N VAL A 803 26.10 -36.10 -1.00
CA VAL A 803 26.55 -36.89 -2.16
C VAL A 803 28.07 -36.69 -2.29
N PRO A 804 28.88 -37.61 -2.86
CA PRO A 804 28.58 -38.94 -3.42
C PRO A 804 28.60 -40.09 -2.40
N THR A 805 28.09 -41.25 -2.80
CA THR A 805 28.09 -42.48 -1.98
C THR A 805 29.47 -43.00 -1.58
N VAL A 806 30.54 -42.61 -2.29
CA VAL A 806 31.92 -43.04 -2.00
C VAL A 806 32.46 -42.49 -0.66
N ILE A 807 31.83 -41.45 -0.07
CA ILE A 807 32.23 -40.93 1.25
C ILE A 807 31.90 -41.89 2.41
N GLY A 808 31.00 -42.86 2.18
CA GLY A 808 30.55 -43.81 3.20
C GLY A 808 29.38 -43.30 4.06
N PRO A 809 28.87 -44.12 5.00
CA PRO A 809 27.63 -43.84 5.71
C PRO A 809 27.77 -42.84 6.87
N ASP A 810 28.99 -42.56 7.33
CA ASP A 810 29.22 -41.81 8.57
C ASP A 810 28.72 -40.36 8.47
N ALA A 811 28.98 -39.66 7.36
CA ALA A 811 28.45 -38.33 7.08
C ALA A 811 26.90 -38.29 7.15
N ALA A 812 26.24 -39.30 6.57
CA ALA A 812 24.78 -39.44 6.56
C ALA A 812 24.23 -39.67 7.99
N ASN A 813 24.82 -40.62 8.71
CA ASN A 813 24.45 -40.97 10.08
C ASN A 813 24.62 -39.78 11.04
N TRP A 814 25.77 -39.10 10.97
CA TRP A 814 26.10 -38.00 11.87
C TRP A 814 25.27 -36.74 11.56
N THR A 815 24.90 -36.51 10.28
CA THR A 815 23.91 -35.49 9.89
C THR A 815 22.54 -35.79 10.50
N GLU A 816 22.05 -37.05 10.43
CA GLU A 816 20.78 -37.45 11.04
C GLU A 816 20.80 -37.27 12.57
N ILE A 817 21.92 -37.58 13.23
CA ILE A 817 22.11 -37.37 14.67
C ILE A 817 22.12 -35.87 15.01
N ALA A 818 22.82 -35.03 14.25
CA ALA A 818 22.85 -33.57 14.44
C ALA A 818 21.45 -32.95 14.35
N VAL A 819 20.69 -33.31 13.31
CA VAL A 819 19.29 -32.91 13.14
C VAL A 819 18.43 -33.41 14.31
N THR A 820 18.52 -34.68 14.67
CA THR A 820 17.72 -35.29 15.73
C THR A 820 17.99 -34.64 17.10
N LYS A 821 19.26 -34.33 17.42
CA LYS A 821 19.67 -33.59 18.62
C LYS A 821 18.97 -32.21 18.70
N LEU A 822 18.87 -31.48 17.58
CA LEU A 822 18.20 -30.16 17.55
C LEU A 822 16.68 -30.25 17.57
N LYS A 823 16.07 -31.23 16.89
CA LYS A 823 14.62 -31.46 16.94
C LYS A 823 14.12 -31.81 18.34
N ASN A 824 14.86 -32.66 19.05
CA ASN A 824 14.56 -33.01 20.44
C ASN A 824 14.69 -31.82 21.40
N ASN A 825 15.50 -30.81 21.04
CA ASN A 825 15.63 -29.55 21.76
C ASN A 825 14.62 -28.47 21.32
N GLY A 826 13.65 -28.81 20.46
CA GLY A 826 12.48 -27.96 20.17
C GLY A 826 12.44 -27.31 18.80
N ASP A 827 13.42 -27.50 17.92
CA ASP A 827 13.35 -27.01 16.53
C ASP A 827 12.41 -27.91 15.70
N LYS A 828 11.17 -27.45 15.51
CA LYS A 828 10.11 -28.24 14.86
C LYS A 828 10.19 -28.25 13.34
N ASP A 829 10.71 -27.17 12.76
CA ASP A 829 10.79 -26.95 11.31
C ASP A 829 12.20 -27.24 10.77
N LEU A 830 12.79 -28.31 11.30
CA LEU A 830 14.06 -28.89 10.89
C LEU A 830 13.81 -30.32 10.40
N TYR A 831 14.41 -30.69 9.27
CA TYR A 831 14.16 -31.94 8.55
C TYR A 831 15.49 -32.55 8.09
N TYR A 832 15.55 -33.87 8.04
CA TYR A 832 16.61 -34.62 7.37
C TYR A 832 15.98 -35.44 6.23
N ILE A 833 16.60 -35.42 5.06
CA ILE A 833 16.23 -36.26 3.92
C ILE A 833 17.47 -37.08 3.51
N PRO A 834 17.50 -38.39 3.81
CA PRO A 834 18.52 -39.26 3.25
C PRO A 834 18.28 -39.42 1.75
N LEU A 835 19.37 -39.58 1.00
CA LEU A 835 19.37 -39.77 -0.45
C LEU A 835 19.62 -41.23 -0.82
N ASN A 836 20.48 -41.97 -0.10
CA ASN A 836 20.93 -43.32 -0.50
C ASN A 836 20.44 -44.45 0.42
N LYS A 837 19.40 -44.22 1.23
CA LYS A 837 18.95 -45.10 2.32
C LYS A 837 18.63 -46.55 1.93
N ASP A 838 18.01 -46.76 0.77
CA ASP A 838 17.57 -48.08 0.31
C ASP A 838 18.48 -48.62 -0.82
N THR A 839 18.85 -47.74 -1.75
CA THR A 839 19.80 -47.95 -2.85
C THR A 839 20.50 -46.63 -3.16
N PRO A 840 21.69 -46.63 -3.78
CA PRO A 840 22.29 -45.42 -4.35
C PRO A 840 21.29 -44.66 -5.24
N LEU A 841 21.15 -43.35 -5.03
CA LEU A 841 20.26 -42.50 -5.83
C LEU A 841 20.82 -42.24 -7.23
N LEU A 842 22.14 -42.15 -7.32
CA LEU A 842 22.91 -41.94 -8.54
C LEU A 842 23.74 -43.17 -8.87
N ASN A 843 23.88 -43.46 -10.16
CA ASN A 843 24.77 -44.48 -10.71
C ASN A 843 26.02 -43.81 -11.30
N ASP A 844 27.05 -44.58 -11.63
CA ASP A 844 28.31 -44.06 -12.19
C ASP A 844 28.11 -43.11 -13.40
N SER A 845 27.15 -43.42 -14.27
CA SER A 845 26.79 -42.59 -15.44
C SER A 845 26.16 -41.24 -15.12
N ASP A 846 25.74 -41.03 -13.87
CA ASP A 846 25.12 -39.79 -13.42
C ASP A 846 26.16 -38.77 -12.93
N TYR A 847 27.41 -39.20 -12.75
CA TYR A 847 28.58 -38.37 -12.44
C TYR A 847 29.36 -37.98 -13.71
N VAL A 848 30.17 -36.93 -13.64
CA VAL A 848 30.95 -36.40 -14.79
C VAL A 848 32.14 -37.28 -15.21
N GLY A 849 32.28 -38.49 -14.63
CA GLY A 849 33.39 -39.42 -14.83
C GLY A 849 34.37 -39.51 -13.65
N ASP A 850 34.21 -38.67 -12.63
CA ASP A 850 35.06 -38.62 -11.43
C ASP A 850 34.49 -39.38 -10.21
N GLY A 851 33.23 -39.83 -10.28
CA GLY A 851 32.52 -40.47 -9.18
C GLY A 851 32.10 -39.54 -8.04
N VAL A 852 32.22 -38.21 -8.22
CA VAL A 852 31.95 -37.20 -7.19
C VAL A 852 30.93 -36.17 -7.65
N HIS A 853 31.16 -35.51 -8.79
CA HIS A 853 30.33 -34.39 -9.22
C HIS A 853 29.21 -34.84 -10.17
N PRO A 854 27.93 -34.60 -9.86
CA PRO A 854 26.83 -34.98 -10.74
C PRO A 854 26.82 -34.19 -12.05
N THR A 855 26.52 -34.89 -13.15
CA THR A 855 26.07 -34.27 -14.40
C THR A 855 24.78 -33.46 -14.18
N GLN A 856 24.36 -32.67 -15.18
CA GLN A 856 23.05 -32.00 -15.12
C GLN A 856 21.88 -33.00 -15.00
N GLU A 857 22.04 -34.22 -15.54
CA GLU A 857 21.06 -35.31 -15.43
C GLU A 857 21.09 -35.97 -14.04
N GLY A 858 22.26 -36.19 -13.45
CA GLY A 858 22.39 -36.62 -12.05
C GLY A 858 21.79 -35.60 -11.08
N SER A 859 22.06 -34.31 -11.32
CA SER A 859 21.42 -33.19 -10.60
C SER A 859 19.88 -33.20 -10.76
N ARG A 860 19.37 -33.54 -11.94
CA ARG A 860 17.93 -33.68 -12.21
C ARG A 860 17.31 -34.80 -11.38
N LYS A 861 17.98 -35.97 -11.28
CA LYS A 861 17.53 -37.10 -10.44
C LYS A 861 17.44 -36.75 -8.96
N ILE A 862 18.42 -35.99 -8.43
CA ILE A 862 18.34 -35.47 -7.06
C ILE A 862 17.11 -34.55 -6.90
N ALA A 863 16.89 -33.61 -7.83
CA ALA A 863 15.74 -32.72 -7.80
C ALA A 863 14.39 -33.47 -7.84
N GLU A 864 14.24 -34.48 -8.71
CA GLU A 864 13.03 -35.31 -8.81
C GLU A 864 12.77 -36.10 -7.52
N TYR A 865 13.82 -36.66 -6.91
CA TYR A 865 13.71 -37.38 -5.63
C TYR A 865 13.25 -36.49 -4.48
N LEU A 866 13.68 -35.22 -4.47
CA LEU A 866 13.33 -34.23 -3.45
C LEU A 866 11.93 -33.66 -3.64
N LYS A 867 11.50 -33.39 -4.89
CA LYS A 867 10.26 -32.66 -5.24
C LYS A 867 9.07 -32.99 -4.34
N ASN A 868 8.62 -34.25 -4.34
CA ASN A 868 7.42 -34.65 -3.61
C ASN A 868 7.59 -34.62 -2.08
N LYS A 869 8.83 -34.82 -1.58
CA LYS A 869 9.14 -34.75 -0.13
C LYS A 869 9.10 -33.30 0.35
N VAL A 870 9.69 -32.39 -0.43
CA VAL A 870 9.71 -30.95 -0.16
C VAL A 870 8.31 -30.36 -0.26
N GLU A 871 7.52 -30.73 -1.27
CA GLU A 871 6.11 -30.32 -1.35
C GLU A 871 5.30 -30.71 -0.11
N ALA A 872 5.57 -31.86 0.51
CA ALA A 872 4.88 -32.29 1.72
C ALA A 872 5.33 -31.51 2.98
N ILE A 873 6.53 -30.94 2.97
CA ILE A 873 7.03 -30.04 4.02
C ILE A 873 6.41 -28.64 3.86
N LEU A 874 6.41 -28.08 2.65
CA LEU A 874 6.00 -26.69 2.37
C LEU A 874 4.48 -26.48 2.15
N LYS A 875 3.66 -27.51 2.39
CA LYS A 875 2.18 -27.43 2.36
C LYS A 875 1.53 -27.29 3.75
N LYS A 876 2.34 -27.25 4.81
CA LYS A 876 1.91 -26.94 6.17
C LYS A 876 1.92 -25.44 6.44
#